data_AF-A0A8D9AA24-F1
#
_entry.id   AF-A0A8D9AA24-F1
#
_cell.length_a   1.000
_cell.length_b   1.000
_cell.length_c   1.000
_cell.angle_alpha   90.00
_cell.angle_beta   90.00
_cell.angle_gamma   90.00
#
_symmetry.space_group_name_H-M   'P 1'
#
loop_
_entity.id
_entity.type
_entity.pdbx_description
1 polymer ?
#
loop_
_entity_poly.entity_id
_entity_poly.type
_entity_poly.pdbx_seq_one_letter_code
_entity_poly.pdbx_strand_id
1 'polypeptide(L)'
;MKVIHPLPNNQDLACYYVTKHSWKGKYKRIFSIGTQGITTYNPNNLEVTNRWSYADILEIKYLPNQPDFFTLFFVKENSRKDGMKFSSEHRSRIIIDLLKQKYNNALGSSAEYLVKVDAFKHSWSECRLPVTLVVTNHSLDQMSPVGGGDGIAVASQSRVLSSYPFNTIETIQTVTDVQNGFVVVSKPFGRMHLFTSQRRDVLVQKIVENSSKYCGIPLELSTQPLSFSDYQENKFGAYGEDHHITSLSEFSVLKFSTRATAYATTPGTPTDLSPHATVRRLLCLTESCLVERDPATYNIVTVKPLQDIFAVIRDVNDSQAFSLEFTNMKVYKYSVPQRDALLATLLDGVRSSGNRDVHVKMKHSDFGKRWAPPCEPVEEEVESFHLKFLYQAPKDRKYEEVIDRFNVNIPYSGLNHSVTADGIFAENKEKLILSALQSLLAREGDQSELSVSAPDLEAQFHTMRRLVASRVGFAALTAMPSFRDTVGLKVVKALNRENEAISHASVDMLCGLMHPMHAHDDPSDLRQEQLNKSCLLSNHKFLDALLDMWIRHVTLGTGALVVSAMLDFLTFALCVPYSETTESKHFDALLTLVAQRGRPLFQHFQHPSLSIIKGAGLIMRALIEEGEADVSGRLQHLALCEAALPRHLLSALYSGGDRTDTMHRQLSRHLIGLWVTDNEAAHSLLSRMLPLGLLQFLESEEEVPPDAVEEDVQLRDNLKLAQDHASRNQRNPHLVKIERHMKTLEKNIEHALQHWSTSLGLDQRPPGYKTSTGTAPPAGGTQPINHKERPIVLRKRRERVKSSANWKLFYYKFSQNHSL
;
A
#
# COMPACT_ATOMS: atom_id res chain seq x y z
N MET A 1 -35.78 -18.58 -17.66
CA MET A 1 -34.96 -19.26 -16.63
C MET A 1 -35.56 -18.93 -15.27
N LYS A 2 -35.64 -19.89 -14.35
CA LYS A 2 -36.09 -19.65 -12.97
C LYS A 2 -35.03 -18.78 -12.28
N VAL A 3 -35.39 -17.59 -11.81
CA VAL A 3 -34.47 -16.71 -11.06
C VAL A 3 -34.11 -17.41 -9.75
N ILE A 4 -32.81 -17.60 -9.51
CA ILE A 4 -32.31 -18.17 -8.27
C ILE A 4 -31.92 -17.01 -7.37
N HIS A 5 -32.59 -16.88 -6.23
CA HIS A 5 -32.27 -15.85 -5.24
C HIS A 5 -31.07 -16.27 -4.38
N PRO A 6 -30.34 -15.35 -3.73
CA PRO A 6 -29.32 -15.70 -2.72
C PRO A 6 -29.91 -16.45 -1.52
N LEU A 7 -29.09 -17.14 -0.73
CA LEU A 7 -29.53 -17.68 0.55
C LEU A 7 -29.93 -16.53 1.51
N PRO A 8 -31.03 -16.66 2.27
CA PRO A 8 -31.43 -15.64 3.23
C PRO A 8 -30.31 -15.33 4.23
N ASN A 9 -30.04 -14.05 4.50
CA ASN A 9 -29.02 -13.56 5.43
C ASN A 9 -27.60 -14.10 5.19
N ASN A 10 -27.29 -14.58 3.98
CA ASN A 10 -25.96 -15.04 3.63
C ASN A 10 -25.08 -13.87 3.18
N GLN A 11 -24.03 -13.59 3.96
CA GLN A 11 -22.91 -12.73 3.55
C GLN A 11 -21.77 -13.58 3.01
N ASP A 12 -21.21 -13.19 1.87
CA ASP A 12 -20.03 -13.82 1.27
C ASP A 12 -18.80 -13.50 2.13
N LEU A 13 -18.01 -14.51 2.51
CA LEU A 13 -16.82 -14.36 3.36
C LEU A 13 -15.51 -14.50 2.57
N ALA A 14 -15.52 -15.35 1.55
CA ALA A 14 -14.41 -15.52 0.62
C ALA A 14 -14.96 -15.90 -0.76
N CYS A 15 -14.39 -15.32 -1.82
CA CYS A 15 -14.72 -15.68 -3.20
C CYS A 15 -13.48 -16.14 -3.98
N TYR A 16 -13.69 -17.08 -4.89
CA TYR A 16 -12.63 -17.63 -5.75
C TYR A 16 -13.11 -17.68 -7.19
N TYR A 17 -12.27 -17.24 -8.11
CA TYR A 17 -12.50 -17.45 -9.54
C TYR A 17 -12.12 -18.89 -9.89
N VAL A 18 -13.11 -19.71 -10.26
CA VAL A 18 -12.92 -21.15 -10.48
C VAL A 18 -13.48 -21.60 -11.83
N THR A 19 -13.02 -22.75 -12.31
CA THR A 19 -13.61 -23.42 -13.47
C THR A 19 -14.59 -24.49 -13.01
N LYS A 20 -15.85 -24.39 -13.42
CA LYS A 20 -16.87 -25.43 -13.23
C LYS A 20 -16.85 -26.39 -14.42
N HIS A 21 -16.85 -27.70 -14.12
CA HIS A 21 -16.84 -28.77 -15.11
C HIS A 21 -18.21 -29.44 -15.14
N SER A 22 -18.86 -29.47 -16.30
CA SER A 22 -20.18 -30.06 -16.48
C SER A 22 -20.30 -30.76 -17.83
N TRP A 23 -21.37 -31.54 -18.02
CA TRP A 23 -21.68 -32.17 -19.32
C TRP A 23 -21.87 -31.15 -20.45
N LYS A 24 -22.25 -29.91 -20.13
CA LYS A 24 -22.38 -28.79 -21.09
C LYS A 24 -21.03 -28.15 -21.46
N GLY A 25 -19.93 -28.62 -20.89
CA GLY A 25 -18.60 -28.06 -21.05
C GLY A 25 -18.04 -27.42 -19.78
N LYS A 26 -16.94 -26.69 -19.97
CA LYS A 26 -16.15 -26.01 -18.93
C LYS A 26 -16.40 -24.50 -19.01
N TYR A 27 -16.65 -23.87 -17.87
CA TYR A 27 -16.85 -22.42 -17.83
C TYR A 27 -16.49 -21.83 -16.47
N LYS A 28 -16.08 -20.55 -16.47
CA LYS A 28 -15.66 -19.83 -15.27
C LYS A 28 -16.86 -19.41 -14.39
N ARG A 29 -16.66 -19.44 -13.07
CA ARG A 29 -17.64 -19.05 -12.04
C ARG A 29 -16.93 -18.39 -10.88
N ILE A 30 -17.63 -17.49 -10.20
CA ILE A 30 -17.20 -17.01 -8.87
C ILE A 30 -17.77 -18.01 -7.87
N PHE A 31 -16.91 -18.70 -7.13
CA PHE A 31 -17.27 -19.63 -6.07
C PHE A 31 -17.16 -18.90 -4.74
N SER A 32 -18.29 -18.68 -4.08
CA SER A 32 -18.36 -17.96 -2.82
C SER A 32 -18.66 -18.88 -1.66
N ILE A 33 -17.90 -18.72 -0.59
CA ILE A 33 -18.11 -19.34 0.71
C ILE A 33 -18.66 -18.25 1.62
N GLY A 34 -19.91 -18.40 2.03
CA GLY A 34 -20.61 -17.42 2.86
C GLY A 34 -20.88 -17.87 4.29
N THR A 35 -21.51 -17.00 5.07
CA THR A 35 -21.92 -17.27 6.45
C THR A 35 -22.91 -18.43 6.59
N GLN A 36 -23.79 -18.65 5.61
CA GLN A 36 -24.87 -19.65 5.66
C GLN A 36 -24.68 -20.83 4.67
N GLY A 37 -23.81 -20.66 3.67
CA GLY A 37 -23.59 -21.70 2.67
C GLY A 37 -22.70 -21.26 1.52
N ILE A 38 -22.73 -22.03 0.44
CA ILE A 38 -21.99 -21.76 -0.80
C ILE A 38 -22.92 -21.12 -1.82
N THR A 39 -22.42 -20.12 -2.53
CA THR A 39 -23.09 -19.53 -3.70
C THR A 39 -22.14 -19.50 -4.89
N THR A 40 -22.61 -19.79 -6.10
CA THR A 40 -21.82 -19.56 -7.32
C THR A 40 -22.44 -18.46 -8.16
N TYR A 41 -21.64 -17.52 -8.64
CA TYR A 41 -22.10 -16.41 -9.47
C TYR A 41 -21.56 -16.49 -10.91
N ASN A 42 -22.31 -15.91 -11.85
CA ASN A 42 -21.81 -15.65 -13.20
C ASN A 42 -20.86 -14.43 -13.15
N PRO A 43 -19.60 -14.57 -13.59
CA PRO A 43 -18.62 -13.49 -13.50
C PRO A 43 -18.96 -12.26 -14.35
N ASN A 44 -19.82 -12.39 -15.37
CA ASN A 44 -20.16 -11.27 -16.26
C ASN A 44 -21.19 -10.30 -15.68
N ASN A 45 -22.02 -10.75 -14.73
CA ASN A 45 -23.17 -9.97 -14.26
C ASN A 45 -23.50 -10.17 -12.78
N LEU A 46 -22.70 -10.96 -12.05
CA LEU A 46 -22.88 -11.28 -10.63
C LEU A 46 -24.23 -11.95 -10.29
N GLU A 47 -24.92 -12.52 -11.27
CA GLU A 47 -26.15 -13.26 -11.03
C GLU A 47 -25.85 -14.61 -10.37
N VAL A 48 -26.69 -14.98 -9.40
CA VAL A 48 -26.60 -16.27 -8.72
C VAL A 48 -26.93 -17.38 -9.72
N THR A 49 -26.02 -18.34 -9.85
CA THR A 49 -26.16 -19.50 -10.73
C THR A 49 -26.52 -20.78 -9.96
N ASN A 50 -26.00 -20.94 -8.74
CA ASN A 50 -26.34 -22.01 -7.83
C ASN A 50 -26.13 -21.58 -6.37
N ARG A 51 -26.80 -22.24 -5.41
CA ARG A 51 -26.65 -22.01 -3.96
C ARG A 51 -26.91 -23.31 -3.19
N TRP A 52 -26.21 -23.49 -2.07
CA TRP A 52 -26.41 -24.63 -1.14
C TRP A 52 -26.17 -24.19 0.29
N SER A 53 -27.04 -24.57 1.21
CA SER A 53 -26.77 -24.39 2.64
C SER A 53 -25.70 -25.38 3.11
N TYR A 54 -25.06 -25.12 4.25
CA TYR A 54 -24.10 -26.08 4.81
C TYR A 54 -24.72 -27.44 5.16
N ALA A 55 -26.01 -27.47 5.51
CA ALA A 55 -26.74 -28.70 5.78
C ALA A 55 -26.93 -29.57 4.52
N ASP A 56 -27.03 -28.94 3.35
CA ASP A 56 -27.21 -29.65 2.07
C ASP A 56 -25.91 -30.29 1.57
N ILE A 57 -24.75 -29.83 2.06
CA ILE A 57 -23.42 -30.30 1.62
C ILE A 57 -23.08 -31.59 2.38
N LEU A 58 -23.19 -32.72 1.69
CA LEU A 58 -22.88 -34.03 2.23
C LEU A 58 -21.36 -34.22 2.37
N GLU A 59 -20.64 -34.01 1.28
CA GLU A 59 -19.24 -34.44 1.16
C GLU A 59 -18.44 -33.52 0.25
N ILE A 60 -17.17 -33.32 0.59
CA ILE A 60 -16.20 -32.55 -0.19
C ILE A 60 -15.06 -33.52 -0.54
N LYS A 61 -14.83 -33.79 -1.82
CA LYS A 61 -13.75 -34.65 -2.28
C LYS A 61 -12.77 -33.88 -3.15
N TYR A 62 -11.48 -33.99 -2.86
CA TYR A 62 -10.43 -33.67 -3.83
C TYR A 62 -10.09 -34.92 -4.66
N LEU A 63 -9.41 -34.74 -5.79
CA LEU A 63 -8.96 -35.84 -6.64
C LEU A 63 -7.43 -35.99 -6.51
N PRO A 64 -6.90 -37.10 -5.94
CA PRO A 64 -5.45 -37.25 -5.70
C PRO A 64 -4.58 -37.07 -6.94
N ASN A 65 -5.05 -37.54 -8.10
CA ASN A 65 -4.31 -37.45 -9.37
C ASN A 65 -4.58 -36.14 -10.14
N GLN A 66 -5.35 -35.22 -9.59
CA GLN A 66 -5.74 -33.95 -10.21
C GLN A 66 -5.72 -32.84 -9.12
N PRO A 67 -4.54 -32.23 -8.85
CA PRO A 67 -4.31 -31.42 -7.66
C PRO A 67 -5.20 -30.18 -7.54
N ASP A 68 -5.69 -29.65 -8.66
CA ASP A 68 -6.55 -28.46 -8.69
C ASP A 68 -8.03 -28.79 -8.56
N PHE A 69 -8.41 -30.07 -8.64
CA PHE A 69 -9.81 -30.47 -8.78
C PHE A 69 -10.43 -30.89 -7.46
N PHE A 70 -11.69 -30.49 -7.30
CA PHE A 70 -12.54 -30.92 -6.19
C PHE A 70 -14.00 -31.05 -6.63
N THR A 71 -14.75 -31.87 -5.90
CA THR A 71 -16.16 -32.13 -6.13
C THR A 71 -16.94 -31.93 -4.84
N LEU A 72 -18.01 -31.14 -4.93
CA LEU A 72 -19.00 -31.02 -3.87
C LEU A 72 -20.14 -31.98 -4.14
N PHE A 73 -20.51 -32.78 -3.14
CA PHE A 73 -21.71 -33.59 -3.17
C PHE A 73 -22.77 -33.02 -2.25
N PHE A 74 -24.00 -32.92 -2.74
CA PHE A 74 -25.11 -32.30 -2.03
C PHE A 74 -26.39 -33.14 -2.14
N VAL A 75 -27.31 -32.89 -1.20
CA VAL A 75 -28.68 -33.41 -1.22
C VAL A 75 -29.52 -32.56 -2.17
N LYS A 76 -30.25 -33.20 -3.08
CA LYS A 76 -31.24 -32.54 -3.93
C LYS A 76 -32.63 -32.62 -3.27
N GLU A 77 -33.58 -31.79 -3.71
CA GLU A 77 -34.98 -31.77 -3.23
C GLU A 77 -35.68 -33.15 -3.24
N ASN A 78 -35.19 -34.13 -4.02
CA ASN A 78 -35.69 -35.50 -4.08
C ASN A 78 -34.84 -36.54 -3.30
N SER A 79 -34.01 -36.09 -2.36
CA SER A 79 -33.09 -36.93 -1.58
C SER A 79 -32.03 -37.69 -2.39
N ARG A 80 -31.81 -37.35 -3.67
CA ARG A 80 -30.72 -37.93 -4.47
C ARG A 80 -29.41 -37.17 -4.24
N LYS A 81 -28.31 -37.91 -4.10
CA LYS A 81 -26.94 -37.39 -4.08
C LYS A 81 -26.58 -36.92 -5.48
N ASP A 82 -26.21 -35.65 -5.61
CA ASP A 82 -25.70 -35.04 -6.86
C ASP A 82 -24.33 -34.41 -6.59
N GLY A 83 -23.53 -34.22 -7.64
CA GLY A 83 -22.13 -33.83 -7.53
C GLY A 83 -21.73 -32.74 -8.52
N MET A 84 -20.98 -31.73 -8.06
CA MET A 84 -20.45 -30.67 -8.92
C MET A 84 -18.95 -30.57 -8.82
N LYS A 85 -18.29 -30.71 -9.97
CA LYS A 85 -16.84 -30.70 -10.11
C LYS A 85 -16.34 -29.32 -10.48
N PHE A 86 -15.31 -28.86 -9.77
CA PHE A 86 -14.64 -27.58 -9.95
C PHE A 86 -13.12 -27.79 -10.05
N SER A 87 -12.42 -26.81 -10.61
CA SER A 87 -10.96 -26.72 -10.53
C SER A 87 -10.47 -25.30 -10.25
N SER A 88 -9.40 -25.19 -9.47
CA SER A 88 -8.69 -23.95 -9.13
C SER A 88 -7.31 -24.30 -8.54
N GLU A 89 -6.30 -23.49 -8.83
CA GLU A 89 -4.96 -23.63 -8.21
C GLU A 89 -5.02 -23.47 -6.68
N HIS A 90 -5.97 -22.68 -6.17
CA HIS A 90 -6.18 -22.49 -4.72
C HIS A 90 -7.03 -23.60 -4.08
N ARG A 91 -7.14 -24.79 -4.69
CA ARG A 91 -8.01 -25.91 -4.23
C ARG A 91 -7.87 -26.20 -2.74
N SER A 92 -6.64 -26.30 -2.22
CA SER A 92 -6.39 -26.59 -0.80
C SER A 92 -6.98 -25.52 0.12
N ARG A 93 -6.84 -24.24 -0.26
CA ARG A 93 -7.38 -23.11 0.49
C ARG A 93 -8.90 -23.09 0.47
N ILE A 94 -9.52 -23.28 -0.71
CA ILE A 94 -10.98 -23.35 -0.87
C ILE A 94 -11.57 -24.43 0.04
N ILE A 95 -10.97 -25.63 0.03
CA ILE A 95 -11.43 -26.74 0.86
C ILE A 95 -11.32 -26.40 2.35
N ILE A 96 -10.20 -25.80 2.78
CA ILE A 96 -10.00 -25.38 4.18
C ILE A 96 -11.04 -24.35 4.61
N ASP A 97 -11.25 -23.30 3.83
CA ASP A 97 -12.21 -22.25 4.18
C ASP A 97 -13.65 -22.80 4.19
N LEU A 98 -13.96 -23.73 3.29
CA LEU A 98 -15.25 -24.39 3.26
C LEU A 98 -15.47 -25.31 4.48
N LEU A 99 -14.49 -26.15 4.80
CA LEU A 99 -14.54 -27.05 5.96
C LEU A 99 -14.65 -26.26 7.26
N LYS A 100 -13.93 -25.13 7.37
CA LYS A 100 -14.02 -24.21 8.49
C LYS A 100 -15.43 -23.68 8.69
N GLN A 101 -16.06 -23.15 7.64
CA GLN A 101 -17.41 -22.60 7.75
C GLN A 101 -18.46 -23.70 7.99
N LYS A 102 -18.30 -24.88 7.37
CA LYS A 102 -19.16 -26.03 7.65
C LYS A 102 -19.03 -26.48 9.11
N TYR A 103 -17.81 -26.51 9.67
CA TYR A 103 -17.56 -26.83 11.08
C TYR A 103 -18.23 -25.83 12.02
N ASN A 104 -18.07 -24.52 11.78
CA ASN A 104 -18.68 -23.47 12.60
C ASN A 104 -20.22 -23.51 12.58
N ASN A 105 -20.82 -23.97 11.48
CA ASN A 105 -22.27 -24.08 11.31
C ASN A 105 -22.84 -25.44 11.69
N ALA A 106 -22.00 -26.46 11.93
CA ALA A 106 -22.44 -27.77 12.40
C ALA A 106 -22.70 -27.65 13.92
N LEU A 107 -23.98 -27.51 14.31
CA LEU A 107 -24.49 -27.34 15.68
C LEU A 107 -24.17 -28.53 16.62
N GLY A 108 -22.90 -28.86 16.85
CA GLY A 108 -22.43 -29.92 17.75
C GLY A 108 -22.28 -31.32 17.14
N SER A 109 -22.74 -31.54 15.90
CA SER A 109 -22.75 -32.88 15.26
C SER A 109 -21.40 -33.39 14.72
N SER A 110 -20.28 -32.75 15.06
CA SER A 110 -18.98 -32.92 14.40
C SER A 110 -17.85 -33.43 15.31
N ALA A 111 -18.19 -34.04 16.45
CA ALA A 111 -17.20 -34.53 17.41
C ALA A 111 -16.29 -35.67 16.88
N GLU A 112 -16.72 -36.40 15.85
CA GLU A 112 -16.04 -37.62 15.36
C GLU A 112 -14.59 -37.40 14.87
N TYR A 113 -14.23 -36.20 14.42
CA TYR A 113 -12.91 -35.90 13.87
C TYR A 113 -12.05 -35.01 14.78
N LEU A 114 -12.52 -34.73 16.00
CA LEU A 114 -11.85 -33.86 16.95
C LEU A 114 -10.93 -34.66 17.87
N VAL A 115 -9.64 -34.33 17.86
CA VAL A 115 -8.71 -34.73 18.93
C VAL A 115 -8.43 -33.51 19.77
N LYS A 116 -8.86 -33.55 21.03
CA LYS A 116 -8.65 -32.49 22.04
C LYS A 116 -7.62 -32.96 23.06
N VAL A 117 -6.57 -32.17 23.27
CA VAL A 117 -5.51 -32.47 24.26
C VAL A 117 -5.12 -31.23 25.04
N ASP A 118 -4.84 -31.42 26.32
CA ASP A 118 -4.23 -30.36 27.13
C ASP A 118 -2.75 -30.22 26.75
N ALA A 119 -2.32 -28.97 26.69
CA ALA A 119 -0.97 -28.61 26.28
C ALA A 119 -0.51 -27.31 26.94
N PHE A 120 0.77 -27.01 26.78
CA PHE A 120 1.32 -25.70 27.10
C PHE A 120 1.91 -25.08 25.85
N LYS A 121 1.68 -23.79 25.66
CA LYS A 121 2.32 -22.95 24.66
C LYS A 121 3.53 -22.28 25.29
N HIS A 122 4.71 -22.45 24.71
CA HIS A 122 5.85 -21.58 24.99
C HIS A 122 5.71 -20.35 24.09
N SER A 123 5.49 -19.17 24.69
CA SER A 123 5.39 -17.92 23.95
C SER A 123 6.78 -17.44 23.50
N TRP A 124 6.82 -16.57 22.50
CA TRP A 124 8.09 -15.98 22.05
C TRP A 124 8.72 -15.03 23.07
N SER A 125 7.90 -14.55 24.02
CA SER A 125 8.31 -13.79 25.21
C SER A 125 8.69 -14.69 26.40
N GLU A 126 8.87 -15.99 26.16
CA GLU A 126 9.37 -16.98 27.13
C GLU A 126 8.42 -17.33 28.28
N CYS A 127 7.15 -16.98 28.14
CA CYS A 127 6.10 -17.41 29.06
C CYS A 127 5.57 -18.79 28.67
N ARG A 128 5.30 -19.64 29.67
CA ARG A 128 4.59 -20.91 29.47
C ARG A 128 3.10 -20.72 29.79
N LEU A 129 2.24 -20.88 28.79
CA LEU A 129 0.81 -20.63 28.91
C LEU A 129 0.00 -21.93 28.76
N PRO A 130 -0.93 -22.26 29.66
CA PRO A 130 -1.81 -23.39 29.48
C PRO A 130 -2.75 -23.14 28.29
N VAL A 131 -2.93 -24.16 27.46
CA VAL A 131 -3.80 -24.14 26.27
C VAL A 131 -4.45 -25.50 26.08
N THR A 132 -5.55 -25.53 25.34
CA THR A 132 -6.06 -26.79 24.81
C THR A 132 -5.86 -26.79 23.29
N LEU A 133 -5.25 -27.84 22.75
CA LEU A 133 -5.10 -28.03 21.32
C LEU A 133 -6.20 -28.92 20.78
N VAL A 134 -6.83 -28.51 19.68
CA VAL A 134 -7.89 -29.24 18.99
C VAL A 134 -7.49 -29.47 17.54
N VAL A 135 -7.32 -30.72 17.14
CA VAL A 135 -7.14 -31.08 15.72
C VAL A 135 -8.52 -31.23 15.10
N THR A 136 -8.85 -30.37 14.14
CA THR A 136 -10.08 -30.42 13.35
C THR A 136 -9.83 -31.11 12.01
N ASN A 137 -10.82 -31.11 11.12
CA ASN A 137 -10.65 -31.59 9.75
C ASN A 137 -9.95 -30.59 8.81
N HIS A 138 -9.62 -29.37 9.26
CA HIS A 138 -9.01 -28.32 8.42
C HIS A 138 -7.86 -27.55 9.10
N SER A 139 -7.69 -27.68 10.42
CA SER A 139 -6.71 -26.93 11.20
C SER A 139 -6.28 -27.66 12.48
N LEU A 140 -5.16 -27.21 13.04
CA LEU A 140 -4.87 -27.31 14.47
C LEU A 140 -5.30 -26.00 15.14
N ASP A 141 -6.22 -26.04 16.09
CA ASP A 141 -6.70 -24.88 16.81
C ASP A 141 -6.13 -24.83 18.24
N GLN A 142 -5.62 -23.67 18.62
CA GLN A 142 -5.23 -23.33 19.99
C GLN A 142 -6.42 -22.67 20.68
N MET A 143 -6.96 -23.31 21.70
CA MET A 143 -8.09 -22.84 22.50
C MET A 143 -7.63 -22.29 23.85
N SER A 144 -8.43 -21.38 24.40
CA SER A 144 -8.33 -20.95 25.79
C SER A 144 -8.45 -22.17 26.73
N PRO A 145 -7.69 -22.23 27.83
CA PRO A 145 -7.92 -23.25 28.84
C PRO A 145 -9.38 -23.17 29.33
N VAL A 146 -10.00 -24.34 29.54
CA VAL A 146 -11.32 -24.42 30.18
C VAL A 146 -11.06 -24.30 31.69
N GLY A 147 -11.57 -23.23 32.32
CA GLY A 147 -11.37 -23.00 33.75
C GLY A 147 -11.90 -24.17 34.58
N GLY A 148 -11.00 -24.86 35.28
CA GLY A 148 -11.32 -25.74 36.40
C GLY A 148 -10.78 -25.08 37.67
N GLY A 149 -11.62 -24.35 38.40
CA GLY A 149 -11.24 -23.69 39.65
C GLY A 149 -12.25 -22.63 40.06
N ASP A 150 -12.87 -22.84 41.23
CA ASP A 150 -13.75 -21.95 41.99
C ASP A 150 -15.08 -21.56 41.36
N GLY A 151 -16.01 -22.53 41.34
CA GLY A 151 -17.41 -22.39 41.81
C GLY A 151 -18.34 -21.31 41.24
N ILE A 152 -17.85 -20.40 40.41
CA ILE A 152 -18.62 -19.35 39.75
C ILE A 152 -18.73 -19.78 38.30
N ALA A 153 -19.88 -20.33 37.96
CA ALA A 153 -20.28 -20.63 36.60
C ALA A 153 -20.43 -19.33 35.79
N VAL A 154 -19.31 -18.74 35.37
CA VAL A 154 -19.32 -17.89 34.18
C VAL A 154 -19.23 -18.85 33.01
N ALA A 155 -20.34 -19.02 32.30
CA ALA A 155 -20.45 -19.75 31.06
C ALA A 155 -19.46 -19.18 30.00
N SER A 156 -18.18 -19.51 30.12
CA SER A 156 -17.14 -19.09 29.19
C SER A 156 -16.87 -20.25 28.26
N GLN A 157 -17.59 -20.26 27.13
CA GLN A 157 -17.31 -21.16 26.03
C GLN A 157 -15.82 -21.12 25.68
N SER A 158 -15.20 -22.30 25.54
CA SER A 158 -13.81 -22.45 25.06
C SER A 158 -13.62 -21.63 23.79
N ARG A 159 -12.79 -20.58 23.85
CA ARG A 159 -12.55 -19.64 22.74
C ARG A 159 -11.30 -20.01 21.94
N VAL A 160 -11.37 -19.92 20.61
CA VAL A 160 -10.19 -20.06 19.72
C VAL A 160 -9.26 -18.85 19.91
N LEU A 161 -8.01 -19.10 20.33
CA LEU A 161 -6.94 -18.09 20.48
C LEU A 161 -6.08 -17.94 19.23
N SER A 162 -5.92 -19.02 18.47
CA SER A 162 -5.20 -19.09 17.20
C SER A 162 -5.62 -20.35 16.44
N SER A 163 -5.62 -20.28 15.12
CA SER A 163 -5.78 -21.46 14.25
C SER A 163 -4.57 -21.58 13.35
N TYR A 164 -4.16 -22.82 13.10
CA TYR A 164 -3.10 -23.22 12.18
C TYR A 164 -3.74 -24.09 11.09
N PRO A 165 -4.31 -23.48 10.04
CA PRO A 165 -4.85 -24.23 8.91
C PRO A 165 -3.78 -25.13 8.29
N PHE A 166 -4.14 -26.34 7.87
CA PHE A 166 -3.14 -27.32 7.44
C PHE A 166 -2.29 -26.87 6.25
N ASN A 167 -2.82 -26.02 5.34
CA ASN A 167 -2.04 -25.46 4.24
C ASN A 167 -1.02 -24.40 4.66
N THR A 168 -1.09 -23.91 5.90
CA THR A 168 -0.13 -22.96 6.48
C THR A 168 0.96 -23.65 7.30
N ILE A 169 0.80 -24.94 7.62
CA ILE A 169 1.82 -25.71 8.32
C ILE A 169 2.82 -26.21 7.28
N GLU A 170 4.09 -25.87 7.48
CA GLU A 170 5.20 -26.32 6.65
C GLU A 170 5.65 -27.71 7.07
N THR A 171 5.96 -27.87 8.35
CA THR A 171 6.34 -29.15 8.95
C THR A 171 6.08 -29.11 10.46
N ILE A 172 6.15 -30.28 11.09
CA ILE A 172 6.16 -30.44 12.54
C ILE A 172 7.47 -31.11 12.94
N GLN A 173 8.15 -30.54 13.93
CA GLN A 173 9.42 -31.05 14.45
C GLN A 173 9.29 -31.40 15.93
N THR A 174 9.99 -32.45 16.38
CA THR A 174 10.08 -32.78 17.80
C THR A 174 11.22 -31.99 18.44
N VAL A 175 11.12 -31.73 19.75
CA VAL A 175 12.18 -31.04 20.50
C VAL A 175 12.89 -32.03 21.43
N THR A 176 14.22 -32.13 21.33
CA THR A 176 15.01 -33.20 21.97
C THR A 176 15.09 -33.07 23.50
N ASP A 177 15.24 -31.84 23.97
CA ASP A 177 15.52 -31.45 25.36
C ASP A 177 14.27 -30.88 26.07
N VAL A 178 13.12 -30.84 25.40
CA VAL A 178 11.82 -30.50 26.00
C VAL A 178 10.93 -31.73 25.98
N GLN A 179 10.65 -32.29 27.15
CA GLN A 179 9.83 -33.50 27.28
C GLN A 179 8.45 -33.31 26.61
N ASN A 180 8.14 -34.19 25.66
CA ASN A 180 6.93 -34.15 24.84
C ASN A 180 6.73 -32.82 24.09
N GLY A 181 7.82 -32.12 23.79
CA GLY A 181 7.85 -30.89 23.02
C GLY A 181 7.74 -31.13 21.52
N PHE A 182 7.02 -30.24 20.83
CA PHE A 182 6.96 -30.19 19.38
C PHE A 182 6.76 -28.76 18.88
N VAL A 183 7.26 -28.49 17.69
CA VAL A 183 7.19 -27.20 17.00
C VAL A 183 6.33 -27.33 15.76
N VAL A 184 5.34 -26.45 15.62
CA VAL A 184 4.64 -26.22 14.35
C VAL A 184 5.36 -25.11 13.61
N VAL A 185 5.98 -25.45 12.47
CA VAL A 185 6.66 -24.48 11.59
C VAL A 185 5.63 -23.98 10.57
N SER A 186 5.46 -22.66 10.47
CA SER A 186 4.41 -22.04 9.66
C SER A 186 4.98 -21.32 8.43
N LYS A 187 4.34 -21.52 7.28
CA LYS A 187 4.60 -20.82 6.02
C LYS A 187 4.20 -19.34 6.09
N PRO A 188 4.77 -18.47 5.24
CA PRO A 188 5.82 -18.77 4.26
C PRO A 188 7.24 -18.65 4.80
N PHE A 189 7.45 -18.01 5.95
CA PHE A 189 8.79 -17.63 6.43
C PHE A 189 9.32 -18.51 7.57
N GLY A 190 8.77 -19.72 7.77
CA GLY A 190 9.31 -20.70 8.72
C GLY A 190 9.07 -20.35 10.19
N ARG A 191 8.02 -19.62 10.52
CA ARG A 191 7.77 -19.17 11.90
C ARG A 191 7.49 -20.34 12.83
N MET A 192 8.21 -20.43 13.95
CA MET A 192 8.11 -21.58 14.84
C MET A 192 7.18 -21.36 16.03
N HIS A 193 6.28 -22.31 16.25
CA HIS A 193 5.37 -22.33 17.38
C HIS A 193 5.59 -23.58 18.26
N LEU A 194 6.33 -23.42 19.37
CA LEU A 194 6.57 -24.48 20.35
C LEU A 194 5.37 -24.77 21.27
N PHE A 195 5.05 -26.05 21.42
CA PHE A 195 4.06 -26.59 22.35
C PHE A 195 4.61 -27.82 23.09
N THR A 196 4.04 -28.13 24.27
CA THR A 196 4.28 -29.39 24.99
C THR A 196 2.96 -30.07 25.32
N SER A 197 2.81 -31.37 25.08
CA SER A 197 1.61 -32.13 25.46
C SER A 197 1.94 -33.60 25.73
N GLN A 198 1.37 -34.18 26.80
CA GLN A 198 1.53 -35.61 27.12
C GLN A 198 1.01 -36.53 26.00
N ARG A 199 0.11 -36.04 25.14
CA ARG A 199 -0.47 -36.79 24.02
C ARG A 199 0.04 -36.30 22.66
N ARG A 200 1.30 -35.84 22.60
CA ARG A 200 1.96 -35.33 21.38
C ARG A 200 1.77 -36.25 20.18
N ASP A 201 2.09 -37.54 20.32
CA ASP A 201 2.11 -38.46 19.17
C ASP A 201 0.74 -38.68 18.56
N VAL A 202 -0.29 -38.84 19.41
CA VAL A 202 -1.68 -38.93 18.97
C VAL A 202 -2.12 -37.66 18.24
N LEU A 203 -1.73 -36.49 18.77
CA LEU A 203 -2.03 -35.21 18.15
C LEU A 203 -1.35 -35.06 16.78
N VAL A 204 -0.04 -35.33 16.69
CA VAL A 204 0.73 -35.19 15.44
C VAL A 204 0.24 -36.18 14.38
N GLN A 205 0.01 -37.44 14.76
CA GLN A 205 -0.56 -38.45 13.86
C GLN A 205 -1.91 -38.00 13.31
N LYS A 206 -2.77 -37.42 14.17
CA LYS A 206 -4.09 -36.94 13.73
C LYS A 206 -4.00 -35.74 12.79
N ILE A 207 -3.04 -34.84 13.00
CA ILE A 207 -2.80 -33.71 12.08
C ILE A 207 -2.46 -34.24 10.69
N VAL A 208 -1.50 -35.18 10.59
CA VAL A 208 -1.08 -35.78 9.30
C VAL A 208 -2.23 -36.54 8.64
N GLU A 209 -2.98 -37.34 9.42
CA GLU A 209 -4.15 -38.07 8.93
C GLU A 209 -5.19 -37.10 8.36
N ASN A 210 -5.59 -36.08 9.13
CA ASN A 210 -6.65 -35.17 8.74
C ASN A 210 -6.24 -34.25 7.58
N SER A 211 -4.99 -33.76 7.55
CA SER A 211 -4.50 -32.90 6.47
C SER A 211 -4.52 -33.63 5.13
N SER A 212 -4.09 -34.89 5.12
CA SER A 212 -4.12 -35.73 3.94
C SER A 212 -5.56 -36.09 3.56
N LYS A 213 -6.32 -36.69 4.50
CA LYS A 213 -7.66 -37.23 4.25
C LYS A 213 -8.69 -36.19 3.80
N TYR A 214 -8.73 -35.02 4.44
CA TYR A 214 -9.78 -34.03 4.21
C TYR A 214 -9.36 -32.90 3.29
N CYS A 215 -8.09 -32.49 3.34
CA CYS A 215 -7.59 -31.36 2.55
C CYS A 215 -6.71 -31.79 1.38
N GLY A 216 -6.30 -33.05 1.28
CA GLY A 216 -5.35 -33.51 0.27
C GLY A 216 -4.02 -32.75 0.36
N ILE A 217 -3.53 -32.58 1.59
CA ILE A 217 -2.26 -31.93 1.90
C ILE A 217 -1.38 -32.98 2.58
N PRO A 218 -0.41 -33.57 1.86
CA PRO A 218 0.56 -34.47 2.47
C PRO A 218 1.49 -33.64 3.35
N LEU A 219 1.32 -33.76 4.68
CA LEU A 219 2.18 -33.06 5.63
C LEU A 219 3.36 -33.95 6.00
N GLU A 220 4.57 -33.50 5.67
CA GLU A 220 5.82 -34.20 5.99
C GLU A 220 6.32 -33.78 7.37
N LEU A 221 6.62 -34.76 8.22
CA LEU A 221 7.22 -34.55 9.52
C LEU A 221 8.74 -34.46 9.36
N SER A 222 9.39 -33.54 10.06
CA SER A 222 10.85 -33.47 10.07
C SER A 222 11.43 -34.70 10.75
N THR A 223 12.42 -35.33 10.10
CA THR A 223 13.20 -36.43 10.67
C THR A 223 14.32 -35.93 11.58
N GLN A 224 14.72 -34.67 11.44
CA GLN A 224 15.70 -34.03 12.30
C GLN A 224 15.00 -33.36 13.48
N PRO A 225 15.27 -33.78 14.73
CA PRO A 225 14.73 -33.14 15.90
C PRO A 225 15.49 -31.84 16.22
N LEU A 226 14.80 -30.87 16.80
CA LEU A 226 15.31 -29.53 17.11
C LEU A 226 15.72 -29.48 18.60
N SER A 227 16.80 -28.80 18.98
CA SER A 227 17.02 -28.46 20.40
C SER A 227 16.23 -27.21 20.80
N PHE A 228 16.04 -26.98 22.11
CA PHE A 228 15.41 -25.76 22.59
C PHE A 228 16.25 -24.51 22.25
N SER A 229 17.58 -24.64 22.26
CA SER A 229 18.50 -23.58 21.84
C SER A 229 18.28 -23.21 20.37
N ASP A 230 18.26 -24.22 19.48
CA ASP A 230 18.01 -23.99 18.06
C ASP A 230 16.63 -23.35 17.84
N TYR A 231 15.62 -23.76 18.61
CA TYR A 231 14.31 -23.09 18.60
C TYR A 231 14.42 -21.62 19.00
N GLN A 232 15.13 -21.28 20.08
CA GLN A 232 15.24 -19.90 20.54
C GLN A 232 15.89 -18.99 19.50
N GLU A 233 16.94 -19.47 18.83
CA GLU A 233 17.64 -18.76 17.76
C GLU A 233 16.75 -18.60 16.52
N ASN A 234 15.96 -19.62 16.17
CA ASN A 234 15.20 -19.65 14.91
C ASN A 234 13.69 -19.38 15.06
N LYS A 235 13.21 -18.98 16.26
CA LYS A 235 11.76 -18.90 16.55
C LYS A 235 10.96 -17.96 15.65
N PHE A 236 11.62 -16.97 15.05
CA PHE A 236 11.03 -16.00 14.13
C PHE A 236 11.18 -16.37 12.65
N GLY A 237 11.82 -17.50 12.34
CA GLY A 237 12.08 -17.93 10.97
C GLY A 237 13.00 -16.96 10.24
N ALA A 238 12.68 -16.62 8.99
CA ALA A 238 13.50 -15.72 8.16
C ALA A 238 13.67 -14.29 8.73
N TYR A 239 12.92 -13.92 9.78
CA TYR A 239 12.95 -12.59 10.39
C TYR A 239 13.61 -12.59 11.79
N GLY A 240 14.53 -13.51 12.04
CA GLY A 240 15.27 -13.62 13.31
C GLY A 240 16.53 -12.74 13.39
N GLU A 241 17.09 -12.31 12.25
CA GLU A 241 18.32 -11.53 12.19
C GLU A 241 18.16 -10.09 12.72
N ASP A 242 19.27 -9.48 13.17
CA ASP A 242 19.29 -8.17 13.83
C ASP A 242 18.56 -7.07 13.04
N HIS A 243 18.82 -6.96 11.74
CA HIS A 243 18.21 -5.91 10.90
C HIS A 243 16.66 -6.02 10.81
N HIS A 244 16.09 -7.19 11.09
CA HIS A 244 14.65 -7.41 11.13
C HIS A 244 14.01 -7.07 12.48
N ILE A 245 14.78 -7.09 13.57
CA ILE A 245 14.26 -6.96 14.95
C ILE A 245 14.73 -5.68 15.66
N THR A 246 15.80 -5.05 15.19
CA THR A 246 16.32 -3.77 15.69
C THR A 246 15.38 -2.64 15.30
N SER A 247 14.94 -1.89 16.32
CA SER A 247 13.84 -0.94 16.21
C SER A 247 14.34 0.39 15.66
N LEU A 248 13.76 0.81 14.54
CA LEU A 248 14.05 2.09 13.91
C LEU A 248 13.19 3.24 14.46
N SER A 249 11.98 2.91 14.91
CA SER A 249 11.09 3.82 15.62
C SER A 249 10.19 3.03 16.53
N GLU A 250 9.79 3.63 17.66
CA GLU A 250 9.01 2.97 18.69
C GLU A 250 7.82 3.81 19.11
N PHE A 251 6.66 3.16 19.23
CA PHE A 251 5.43 3.80 19.66
C PHE A 251 4.81 3.02 20.82
N SER A 252 4.54 3.69 21.94
CA SER A 252 3.77 3.09 23.04
C SER A 252 2.29 3.05 22.66
N VAL A 253 1.75 1.84 22.46
CA VAL A 253 0.36 1.62 22.01
C VAL A 253 -0.41 0.76 23.00
N LEU A 254 -1.74 0.84 22.93
CA LEU A 254 -2.66 -0.09 23.56
C LEU A 254 -3.16 -1.06 22.50
N LYS A 255 -2.79 -2.35 22.61
CA LYS A 255 -3.27 -3.39 21.71
C LYS A 255 -4.56 -4.01 22.24
N PHE A 256 -5.60 -4.03 21.42
CA PHE A 256 -6.81 -4.80 21.74
C PHE A 256 -6.49 -6.29 21.60
N SER A 257 -6.62 -7.04 22.69
CA SER A 257 -6.15 -8.43 22.74
C SER A 257 -7.23 -9.38 23.25
N THR A 258 -7.70 -10.24 22.35
CA THR A 258 -8.58 -11.36 22.69
C THR A 258 -7.92 -12.40 23.58
N ARG A 259 -6.57 -12.44 23.62
CA ARG A 259 -5.79 -13.31 24.51
C ARG A 259 -5.68 -12.75 25.92
N ALA A 260 -5.69 -11.43 26.08
CA ALA A 260 -5.59 -10.80 27.41
C ALA A 260 -6.81 -11.14 28.27
N THR A 261 -8.02 -11.08 27.70
CA THR A 261 -9.25 -11.55 28.36
C THR A 261 -9.19 -13.04 28.73
N ALA A 262 -8.56 -13.88 27.91
CA ALA A 262 -8.48 -15.32 28.13
C ALA A 262 -7.53 -15.74 29.27
N TYR A 263 -6.55 -14.90 29.62
CA TYR A 263 -5.53 -15.18 30.65
C TYR A 263 -5.61 -14.22 31.85
N ALA A 264 -6.70 -13.46 32.00
CA ALA A 264 -6.87 -12.45 33.06
C ALA A 264 -6.82 -13.03 34.50
N THR A 265 -6.86 -14.35 34.65
CA THR A 265 -6.75 -15.06 35.94
C THR A 265 -5.33 -15.52 36.29
N THR A 266 -4.33 -15.19 35.47
CA THR A 266 -2.92 -15.54 35.72
C THR A 266 -2.25 -14.45 36.57
N PRO A 267 -1.40 -14.75 37.56
CA PRO A 267 -0.69 -13.72 38.32
C PRO A 267 0.13 -12.81 37.40
N GLY A 268 -0.15 -11.50 37.41
CA GLY A 268 0.57 -10.49 36.62
C GLY A 268 -0.14 -9.98 35.35
N THR A 269 -1.35 -10.46 35.01
CA THR A 269 -2.18 -9.87 33.94
C THR A 269 -3.22 -8.89 34.50
N PRO A 270 -3.56 -7.79 33.77
CA PRO A 270 -4.60 -6.86 34.20
C PRO A 270 -5.94 -7.57 34.36
N THR A 271 -6.60 -7.38 35.50
CA THR A 271 -7.85 -8.04 35.92
C THR A 271 -9.11 -7.50 35.25
N ASP A 272 -8.99 -6.66 34.22
CA ASP A 272 -10.13 -6.07 33.55
C ASP A 272 -10.74 -7.08 32.55
N LEU A 273 -11.83 -7.73 32.98
CA LEU A 273 -12.60 -8.73 32.22
C LEU A 273 -13.48 -8.10 31.11
N SER A 274 -13.24 -6.83 30.78
CA SER A 274 -13.91 -6.15 29.68
C SER A 274 -13.68 -6.87 28.33
N PRO A 275 -14.71 -7.02 27.48
CA PRO A 275 -14.56 -7.50 26.09
C PRO A 275 -13.63 -6.61 25.24
N HIS A 276 -13.19 -5.47 25.78
CA HIS A 276 -12.22 -4.54 25.20
C HIS A 276 -10.86 -4.53 25.92
N ALA A 277 -10.48 -5.62 26.61
CA ALA A 277 -9.18 -5.64 27.31
C ALA A 277 -8.03 -5.25 26.36
N THR A 278 -7.32 -4.20 26.76
CA THR A 278 -6.14 -3.70 26.06
C THR A 278 -4.89 -4.07 26.83
N VAL A 279 -3.79 -4.24 26.11
CA VAL A 279 -2.47 -4.49 26.70
C VAL A 279 -1.49 -3.48 26.14
N ARG A 280 -0.70 -2.88 27.03
CA ARG A 280 0.37 -1.96 26.62
C ARG A 280 1.47 -2.72 25.87
N ARG A 281 1.86 -2.20 24.71
CA ARG A 281 2.94 -2.73 23.87
C ARG A 281 3.80 -1.58 23.36
N LEU A 282 5.08 -1.86 23.14
CA LEU A 282 5.88 -1.04 22.24
C LEU A 282 5.68 -1.61 20.83
N LEU A 283 5.20 -0.79 19.93
CA LEU A 283 5.06 -1.11 18.52
C LEU A 283 6.26 -0.50 17.79
N CYS A 284 7.17 -1.36 17.37
CA CYS A 284 8.44 -0.97 16.80
C CYS A 284 8.46 -1.25 15.29
N LEU A 285 8.88 -0.28 14.50
CA LEU A 285 9.13 -0.45 13.06
C LEU A 285 10.59 -0.77 12.85
N THR A 286 10.89 -1.73 11.97
CA THR A 286 12.24 -2.04 11.49
C THR A 286 12.29 -1.84 9.97
N GLU A 287 13.39 -2.20 9.31
CA GLU A 287 13.48 -2.05 7.84
C GLU A 287 12.47 -2.92 7.10
N SER A 288 12.13 -4.08 7.66
CA SER A 288 11.26 -5.05 6.99
C SER A 288 10.11 -5.55 7.86
N CYS A 289 10.08 -5.24 9.16
CA CYS A 289 9.12 -5.82 10.11
C CYS A 289 8.45 -4.80 11.04
N LEU A 290 7.25 -5.18 11.47
CA LEU A 290 6.53 -4.63 12.60
C LEU A 290 6.72 -5.57 13.79
N VAL A 291 7.42 -5.09 14.82
CA VAL A 291 7.75 -5.84 16.03
C VAL A 291 6.89 -5.32 17.18
N GLU A 292 6.23 -6.22 17.91
CA GLU A 292 5.63 -5.87 19.19
C GLU A 292 6.56 -6.31 20.31
N ARG A 293 6.91 -5.40 21.20
CA ARG A 293 7.69 -5.69 22.41
C ARG A 293 6.86 -5.49 23.67
N ASP A 294 7.20 -6.25 24.70
CA ASP A 294 6.70 -5.98 26.04
C ASP A 294 7.45 -4.78 26.64
N PRO A 295 6.76 -3.73 27.12
CA PRO A 295 7.42 -2.53 27.61
C PRO A 295 8.21 -2.75 28.90
N ALA A 296 7.92 -3.80 29.68
CA ALA A 296 8.61 -4.05 30.95
C ALA A 296 9.91 -4.84 30.77
N THR A 297 9.90 -5.84 29.89
CA THR A 297 11.07 -6.72 29.66
C THR A 297 11.81 -6.45 28.36
N TYR A 298 11.24 -5.61 27.48
CA TYR A 298 11.72 -5.38 26.11
C TYR A 298 11.73 -6.63 25.21
N ASN A 299 11.22 -7.77 25.70
CA ASN A 299 11.15 -9.01 24.95
C ASN A 299 10.21 -8.89 23.75
N ILE A 300 10.60 -9.52 22.64
CA ILE A 300 9.77 -9.59 21.43
C ILE A 300 8.56 -10.50 21.69
N VAL A 301 7.37 -9.91 21.60
CA VAL A 301 6.10 -10.61 21.70
C VAL A 301 5.69 -11.19 20.36
N THR A 302 5.97 -10.50 19.24
CA THR A 302 5.71 -11.00 17.89
C THR A 302 6.40 -10.15 16.83
N VAL A 303 6.86 -10.79 15.75
CA VAL A 303 7.37 -10.14 14.53
C VAL A 303 6.38 -10.36 13.41
N LYS A 304 6.14 -9.35 12.56
CA LYS A 304 5.31 -9.46 11.35
C LYS A 304 5.98 -8.71 10.20
N PRO A 305 6.10 -9.30 9.01
CA PRO A 305 6.64 -8.59 7.86
C PRO A 305 5.78 -7.37 7.51
N LEU A 306 6.43 -6.24 7.21
CA LEU A 306 5.75 -5.03 6.72
C LEU A 306 5.12 -5.30 5.34
N GLN A 307 5.78 -6.12 4.52
CA GLN A 307 5.27 -6.50 3.21
C GLN A 307 3.92 -7.26 3.25
N ASP A 308 3.61 -7.91 4.37
CA ASP A 308 2.35 -8.65 4.54
C ASP A 308 1.16 -7.75 4.91
N ILE A 309 1.37 -6.44 5.13
CA ILE A 309 0.28 -5.50 5.45
C ILE A 309 -0.53 -5.22 4.18
N PHE A 310 -1.79 -5.63 4.17
CA PHE A 310 -2.72 -5.42 3.07
C PHE A 310 -3.29 -3.99 3.08
N ALA A 311 -3.76 -3.52 4.24
CA ALA A 311 -4.31 -2.18 4.41
C ALA A 311 -4.22 -1.71 5.86
N VAL A 312 -4.19 -0.38 6.02
CA VAL A 312 -4.26 0.29 7.32
C VAL A 312 -5.65 0.89 7.47
N ILE A 313 -6.38 0.50 8.51
CA ILE A 313 -7.74 0.97 8.78
C ILE A 313 -7.69 2.08 9.83
N ARG A 314 -8.00 3.30 9.41
CA ARG A 314 -8.17 4.47 10.27
C ARG A 314 -9.59 4.49 10.82
N ASP A 315 -9.77 4.22 12.12
CA ASP A 315 -11.11 4.16 12.72
C ASP A 315 -11.79 5.53 12.65
N VAL A 316 -13.02 5.56 12.13
CA VAL A 316 -13.80 6.80 11.96
C VAL A 316 -14.50 7.22 13.24
N ASN A 317 -14.73 6.29 14.17
CA ASN A 317 -15.47 6.53 15.40
C ASN A 317 -14.54 6.80 16.59
N ASP A 318 -13.29 6.36 16.50
CA ASP A 318 -12.27 6.54 17.53
C ASP A 318 -11.01 7.17 16.92
N SER A 319 -10.70 8.41 17.32
CA SER A 319 -9.57 9.19 16.79
C SER A 319 -8.20 8.59 17.16
N GLN A 320 -8.12 7.71 18.15
CA GLN A 320 -6.89 7.05 18.59
C GLN A 320 -6.76 5.64 18.02
N ALA A 321 -7.86 5.00 17.63
CA ALA A 321 -7.84 3.61 17.17
C ALA A 321 -7.50 3.46 15.69
N PHE A 322 -6.76 2.38 15.39
CA PHE A 322 -6.49 1.90 14.05
C PHE A 322 -6.41 0.38 14.02
N SER A 323 -6.58 -0.21 12.84
CA SER A 323 -6.36 -1.65 12.62
C SER A 323 -5.41 -1.91 11.47
N LEU A 324 -4.64 -2.98 11.56
CA LEU A 324 -3.78 -3.46 10.48
C LEU A 324 -4.36 -4.76 9.93
N GLU A 325 -4.71 -4.75 8.65
CA GLU A 325 -5.15 -5.92 7.91
C GLU A 325 -3.95 -6.54 7.21
N PHE A 326 -3.77 -7.85 7.36
CA PHE A 326 -2.70 -8.61 6.72
C PHE A 326 -3.22 -9.46 5.57
N THR A 327 -2.35 -9.81 4.61
CA THR A 327 -2.66 -10.66 3.45
C THR A 327 -3.18 -12.06 3.83
N ASN A 328 -2.90 -12.51 5.05
CA ASN A 328 -3.46 -13.74 5.62
C ASN A 328 -4.84 -13.57 6.28
N MET A 329 -5.51 -12.42 6.07
CA MET A 329 -6.81 -12.02 6.63
C MET A 329 -6.83 -11.82 8.16
N LYS A 330 -5.67 -11.80 8.83
CA LYS A 330 -5.61 -11.43 10.25
C LYS A 330 -5.70 -9.90 10.38
N VAL A 331 -6.43 -9.47 11.40
CA VAL A 331 -6.60 -8.06 11.75
C VAL A 331 -6.12 -7.83 13.18
N TYR A 332 -5.29 -6.81 13.37
CA TYR A 332 -4.82 -6.40 14.69
C TYR A 332 -5.22 -4.95 14.95
N LYS A 333 -5.96 -4.71 16.03
CA LYS A 333 -6.44 -3.38 16.42
C LYS A 333 -5.58 -2.80 17.55
N TYR A 334 -5.26 -1.52 17.44
CA TYR A 334 -4.47 -0.75 18.39
C TYR A 334 -5.13 0.61 18.67
N SER A 335 -4.71 1.27 19.75
CA SER A 335 -5.04 2.65 20.07
C SER A 335 -3.79 3.41 20.51
N VAL A 336 -3.65 4.65 20.05
CA VAL A 336 -2.54 5.56 20.38
C VAL A 336 -3.00 7.03 20.27
N PRO A 337 -2.59 7.94 21.17
CA PRO A 337 -3.05 9.34 21.15
C PRO A 337 -2.77 10.09 19.84
N GLN A 338 -1.59 9.88 19.25
CA GLN A 338 -1.16 10.53 18.00
C GLN A 338 -1.22 9.55 16.81
N ARG A 339 -2.39 8.93 16.63
CA ARG A 339 -2.60 7.87 15.63
C ARG A 339 -2.08 8.24 14.25
N ASP A 340 -2.52 9.36 13.70
CA ASP A 340 -2.19 9.71 12.31
C ASP A 340 -0.69 9.98 12.11
N ALA A 341 0.03 10.40 13.15
CA ALA A 341 1.49 10.54 13.10
C ALA A 341 2.17 9.17 13.01
N LEU A 342 1.75 8.20 13.85
CA LEU A 342 2.22 6.82 13.76
C LEU A 342 1.89 6.23 12.39
N LEU A 343 0.66 6.43 11.90
CA LEU A 343 0.24 5.91 10.60
C LEU A 343 1.06 6.50 9.45
N ALA A 344 1.45 7.77 9.51
CA ALA A 344 2.34 8.38 8.51
C ALA A 344 3.72 7.69 8.49
N THR A 345 4.32 7.44 9.67
CA THR A 345 5.60 6.72 9.77
C THR A 345 5.47 5.25 9.32
N LEU A 346 4.39 4.57 9.72
CA LEU A 346 4.12 3.20 9.31
C LEU A 346 3.92 3.08 7.80
N LEU A 347 3.17 4.01 7.18
CA LEU A 347 2.90 3.97 5.75
C LEU A 347 4.20 4.10 4.93
N ASP A 348 5.06 5.04 5.29
CA ASP A 348 6.39 5.23 4.68
C ASP A 348 7.29 4.02 4.91
N GLY A 349 7.31 3.46 6.13
CA GLY A 349 8.09 2.25 6.44
C GLY A 349 7.64 1.03 5.62
N VAL A 350 6.34 0.81 5.48
CA VAL A 350 5.81 -0.31 4.67
C VAL A 350 6.13 -0.11 3.19
N ARG A 351 5.94 1.10 2.64
CA ARG A 351 6.30 1.41 1.24
C ARG A 351 7.80 1.25 0.99
N SER A 352 8.63 1.69 1.92
CA SER A 352 10.10 1.55 1.87
C SER A 352 10.56 0.09 1.95
N SER A 353 9.80 -0.78 2.62
CA SER A 353 10.06 -2.23 2.65
C SER A 353 9.75 -2.95 1.32
N GLY A 354 9.20 -2.24 0.32
CA GLY A 354 8.87 -2.77 -1.01
C GLY A 354 7.37 -3.00 -1.26
N ASN A 355 6.52 -2.86 -0.24
CA ASN A 355 5.07 -3.00 -0.41
C ASN A 355 4.46 -1.67 -0.86
N ARG A 356 4.26 -1.54 -2.18
CA ARG A 356 3.69 -0.36 -2.82
C ARG A 356 2.15 -0.32 -2.75
N ASP A 357 1.53 -1.39 -2.27
CA ASP A 357 0.07 -1.58 -2.24
C ASP A 357 -0.60 -1.10 -0.94
N VAL A 358 0.20 -0.88 0.10
CA VAL A 358 -0.32 -0.37 1.36
C VAL A 358 -0.96 1.01 1.17
N HIS A 359 -2.13 1.18 1.78
CA HIS A 359 -2.87 2.43 1.83
C HIS A 359 -3.67 2.53 3.12
N VAL A 360 -3.99 3.76 3.51
CA VAL A 360 -4.85 4.05 4.66
C VAL A 360 -6.27 4.27 4.17
N LYS A 361 -7.25 3.64 4.82
CA LYS A 361 -8.68 3.76 4.50
C LYS A 361 -9.56 3.74 5.76
N MET A 362 -10.80 4.20 5.65
CA MET A 362 -11.77 4.24 6.76
C MET A 362 -12.45 2.90 7.03
N LYS A 363 -12.74 2.12 5.97
CA LYS A 363 -13.51 0.87 6.05
C LYS A 363 -12.60 -0.35 5.98
N HIS A 364 -12.90 -1.36 6.80
CA HIS A 364 -12.31 -2.69 6.65
C HIS A 364 -12.46 -3.26 5.24
N SER A 365 -11.51 -4.06 4.81
CA SER A 365 -11.56 -4.72 3.50
C SER A 365 -12.53 -5.89 3.55
N ASP A 366 -13.46 -5.90 2.60
CA ASP A 366 -14.45 -6.96 2.46
C ASP A 366 -13.88 -8.06 1.54
N PHE A 367 -13.17 -9.02 2.13
CA PHE A 367 -12.57 -10.13 1.39
C PHE A 367 -13.61 -11.06 0.74
N GLY A 368 -14.89 -10.97 1.13
CA GLY A 368 -15.99 -11.61 0.42
C GLY A 368 -16.22 -11.06 -0.99
N LYS A 369 -15.70 -9.86 -1.28
CA LYS A 369 -15.75 -9.24 -2.60
C LYS A 369 -14.52 -9.54 -3.48
N ARG A 370 -13.42 -10.07 -2.90
CA ARG A 370 -12.18 -10.44 -3.62
C ARG A 370 -12.29 -11.84 -4.22
N TRP A 371 -11.84 -12.05 -5.47
CA TRP A 371 -11.98 -13.34 -6.18
C TRP A 371 -10.71 -14.21 -6.18
N ALA A 372 -9.71 -13.85 -5.37
CA ALA A 372 -8.49 -14.60 -5.14
C ALA A 372 -8.07 -14.46 -3.66
N PRO A 373 -7.18 -15.33 -3.13
CA PRO A 373 -6.55 -15.11 -1.84
C PRO A 373 -5.94 -13.69 -1.73
N PRO A 374 -5.95 -13.04 -0.55
CA PRO A 374 -5.40 -11.68 -0.43
C PRO A 374 -3.86 -11.61 -0.54
N CYS A 375 -3.17 -12.74 -0.45
CA CYS A 375 -1.72 -12.86 -0.65
C CYS A 375 -1.30 -13.07 -2.11
N GLU A 376 -2.25 -13.22 -3.03
CA GLU A 376 -1.97 -13.55 -4.44
C GLU A 376 -2.71 -12.58 -5.36
N PRO A 377 -2.14 -12.21 -6.53
CA PRO A 377 -2.84 -11.37 -7.50
C PRO A 377 -4.07 -12.07 -8.08
N VAL A 378 -5.02 -11.29 -8.60
CA VAL A 378 -6.18 -11.84 -9.32
C VAL A 378 -5.83 -12.16 -10.78
N GLU A 379 -6.54 -13.10 -11.40
CA GLU A 379 -6.40 -13.39 -12.84
C GLU A 379 -6.74 -12.16 -13.71
N GLU A 380 -6.14 -12.06 -14.90
CA GLU A 380 -6.34 -10.97 -15.86
C GLU A 380 -7.82 -10.70 -16.18
N GLU A 381 -8.64 -11.73 -16.39
CA GLU A 381 -10.05 -11.55 -16.71
C GLU A 381 -10.84 -10.95 -15.55
N VAL A 382 -10.42 -11.19 -14.31
CA VAL A 382 -11.06 -10.61 -13.11
C VAL A 382 -10.90 -9.10 -13.12
N GLU A 383 -9.72 -8.60 -13.46
CA GLU A 383 -9.49 -7.16 -13.61
C GLU A 383 -10.41 -6.57 -14.69
N SER A 384 -10.52 -7.23 -15.85
CA SER A 384 -11.40 -6.81 -16.94
C SER A 384 -12.88 -6.76 -16.53
N PHE A 385 -13.37 -7.73 -15.74
CA PHE A 385 -14.75 -7.69 -15.22
C PHE A 385 -14.97 -6.48 -14.30
N HIS A 386 -14.04 -6.20 -13.39
CA HIS A 386 -14.19 -5.06 -12.47
C HIS A 386 -14.10 -3.71 -13.19
N LEU A 387 -13.27 -3.56 -14.23
CA LEU A 387 -13.28 -2.37 -15.09
C LEU A 387 -14.63 -2.18 -15.80
N LYS A 388 -15.20 -3.26 -16.35
CA LYS A 388 -16.53 -3.22 -16.99
C LYS A 388 -17.61 -2.82 -16.00
N PHE A 389 -17.55 -3.34 -14.77
CA PHE A 389 -18.52 -3.00 -13.73
C PHE A 389 -18.47 -1.53 -13.33
N LEU A 390 -17.27 -0.92 -13.26
CA LEU A 390 -17.13 0.51 -13.00
C LEU A 390 -17.80 1.36 -14.08
N TYR A 391 -17.71 0.95 -15.34
CA TYR A 391 -18.40 1.65 -16.42
C TYR A 391 -19.91 1.38 -16.43
N GLN A 392 -20.30 0.12 -16.26
CA GLN A 392 -21.68 -0.34 -16.28
C GLN A 392 -21.92 -1.28 -15.10
N ALA A 393 -22.50 -0.73 -14.03
CA ALA A 393 -22.80 -1.50 -12.83
C ALA A 393 -23.75 -2.68 -13.16
N PRO A 394 -23.49 -3.88 -12.63
CA PRO A 394 -24.41 -5.00 -12.77
C PRO A 394 -25.80 -4.67 -12.24
N LYS A 395 -26.81 -5.33 -12.81
CA LYS A 395 -28.21 -5.14 -12.39
C LYS A 395 -28.37 -5.41 -10.89
N ASP A 396 -29.17 -4.60 -10.22
CA ASP A 396 -29.46 -4.67 -8.77
C ASP A 396 -28.24 -4.49 -7.86
N ARG A 397 -27.14 -3.93 -8.37
CA ARG A 397 -25.95 -3.56 -7.58
C ARG A 397 -25.78 -2.06 -7.50
N LYS A 398 -25.53 -1.58 -6.28
CA LYS A 398 -25.19 -0.18 -6.04
C LYS A 398 -23.76 0.11 -6.52
N TYR A 399 -23.51 1.34 -6.95
CA TYR A 399 -22.19 1.72 -7.47
C TYR A 399 -21.11 1.67 -6.39
N GLU A 400 -21.46 1.95 -5.14
CA GLU A 400 -20.54 1.85 -4.00
C GLU A 400 -20.06 0.40 -3.79
N GLU A 401 -20.94 -0.59 -4.01
CA GLU A 401 -20.55 -2.01 -3.98
C GLU A 401 -19.58 -2.35 -5.12
N VAL A 402 -19.76 -1.76 -6.29
CA VAL A 402 -18.86 -1.94 -7.44
C VAL A 402 -17.48 -1.35 -7.13
N ILE A 403 -17.42 -0.17 -6.53
CA ILE A 403 -16.17 0.46 -6.07
C ILE A 403 -15.46 -0.43 -5.05
N ASP A 404 -16.18 -0.92 -4.03
CA ASP A 404 -15.60 -1.81 -3.02
C ASP A 404 -15.00 -3.07 -3.65
N ARG A 405 -15.74 -3.67 -4.60
CA ARG A 405 -15.28 -4.85 -5.35
C ARG A 405 -14.02 -4.53 -6.15
N PHE A 406 -13.98 -3.40 -6.86
CA PHE A 406 -12.79 -3.00 -7.60
C PHE A 406 -11.59 -2.81 -6.65
N ASN A 407 -11.76 -2.02 -5.58
CA ASN A 407 -10.67 -1.65 -4.67
C ASN A 407 -10.06 -2.84 -3.91
N VAL A 408 -10.84 -3.90 -3.64
CA VAL A 408 -10.32 -5.10 -2.96
C VAL A 408 -9.71 -6.12 -3.93
N ASN A 409 -10.00 -6.05 -5.23
CA ASN A 409 -9.42 -6.96 -6.23
C ASN A 409 -8.18 -6.36 -6.89
N ILE A 410 -8.17 -5.05 -7.14
CA ILE A 410 -7.07 -4.35 -7.80
C ILE A 410 -6.08 -3.83 -6.75
N PRO A 411 -4.77 -4.14 -6.86
CA PRO A 411 -3.73 -3.59 -5.98
C PRO A 411 -3.70 -2.05 -5.99
N TYR A 412 -3.22 -1.43 -4.91
CA TYR A 412 -3.15 0.04 -4.82
C TYR A 412 -2.16 0.62 -5.84
N SER A 413 -1.13 -0.17 -6.21
CA SER A 413 -0.17 0.17 -7.25
C SER A 413 -0.71 0.06 -8.68
N GLY A 414 -1.97 -0.33 -8.86
CA GLY A 414 -2.64 -0.40 -10.15
C GLY A 414 -2.98 -1.82 -10.60
N LEU A 415 -3.43 -1.93 -11.85
CA LEU A 415 -3.74 -3.22 -12.48
C LEU A 415 -2.46 -4.01 -12.77
N ASN A 416 -2.43 -5.29 -12.42
CA ASN A 416 -1.31 -6.18 -12.72
C ASN A 416 -1.19 -6.46 -14.22
N HIS A 417 -2.32 -6.47 -14.94
CA HIS A 417 -2.38 -6.79 -16.35
C HIS A 417 -2.87 -5.57 -17.16
N SER A 418 -2.18 -4.44 -17.04
CA SER A 418 -2.63 -3.18 -17.68
C SER A 418 -2.33 -3.09 -19.19
N VAL A 419 -1.39 -3.88 -19.71
CA VAL A 419 -1.02 -3.93 -21.14
C VAL A 419 -1.80 -5.06 -21.81
N THR A 420 -2.44 -4.75 -22.94
CA THR A 420 -3.16 -5.75 -23.75
C THR A 420 -2.13 -6.71 -24.36
N ALA A 421 -2.24 -8.01 -24.13
CA ALA A 421 -1.40 -8.99 -24.82
C ALA A 421 -1.64 -8.95 -26.33
N ASP A 422 -0.59 -9.05 -27.15
CA ASP A 422 -0.72 -9.05 -28.61
C ASP A 422 -1.51 -10.28 -29.08
N GLY A 423 -2.75 -10.07 -29.53
CA GLY A 423 -3.60 -11.14 -30.03
C GLY A 423 -4.83 -10.61 -30.78
N ILE A 424 -5.26 -11.32 -31.83
CA ILE A 424 -6.38 -10.93 -32.71
C ILE A 424 -7.73 -10.83 -31.94
N PHE A 425 -7.81 -11.44 -30.76
CA PHE A 425 -8.98 -11.43 -29.86
C PHE A 425 -8.71 -10.73 -28.51
N ALA A 426 -7.61 -9.98 -28.39
CA ALA A 426 -7.25 -9.34 -27.13
C ALA A 426 -8.21 -8.17 -26.82
N GLU A 427 -8.74 -8.15 -25.60
CA GLU A 427 -9.65 -7.11 -25.14
C GLU A 427 -8.89 -5.79 -24.96
N ASN A 428 -9.37 -4.70 -25.55
CA ASN A 428 -8.72 -3.39 -25.44
C ASN A 428 -8.87 -2.82 -24.01
N LYS A 429 -7.92 -3.14 -23.15
CA LYS A 429 -7.89 -2.70 -21.75
C LYS A 429 -7.72 -1.21 -21.61
N GLU A 430 -7.04 -0.55 -22.55
CA GLU A 430 -6.90 0.90 -22.53
C GLU A 430 -8.28 1.57 -22.56
N LYS A 431 -9.16 1.11 -23.45
CA LYS A 431 -10.54 1.63 -23.54
C LYS A 431 -11.32 1.38 -22.24
N LEU A 432 -11.17 0.21 -21.64
CA LEU A 432 -11.84 -0.13 -20.38
C LEU A 432 -11.38 0.78 -19.23
N ILE A 433 -10.08 1.03 -19.11
CA ILE A 433 -9.51 1.95 -18.10
C ILE A 433 -10.05 3.36 -18.29
N LEU A 434 -10.04 3.88 -19.52
CA LEU A 434 -10.54 5.22 -19.82
C LEU A 434 -12.05 5.35 -19.56
N SER A 435 -12.84 4.32 -19.90
CA SER A 435 -14.28 4.28 -19.60
C SER A 435 -14.57 4.21 -18.10
N ALA A 436 -13.79 3.45 -17.33
CA ALA A 436 -13.89 3.42 -15.87
C ALA A 436 -13.55 4.78 -15.24
N LEU A 437 -12.49 5.45 -15.72
CA LEU A 437 -12.13 6.81 -15.31
C LEU A 437 -13.26 7.79 -15.62
N GLN A 438 -13.81 7.75 -16.84
CA GLN A 438 -14.92 8.62 -17.24
C GLN A 438 -16.16 8.44 -16.34
N SER A 439 -16.47 7.21 -15.95
CA SER A 439 -17.58 6.90 -15.02
C SER A 439 -17.38 7.55 -13.63
N LEU A 440 -16.15 7.53 -13.10
CA LEU A 440 -15.82 8.18 -11.82
C LEU A 440 -15.81 9.72 -11.91
N LEU A 441 -15.39 10.25 -13.07
CA LEU A 441 -15.38 11.70 -13.31
C LEU A 441 -16.77 12.29 -13.46
N ALA A 442 -17.73 11.54 -13.99
CA ALA A 442 -19.14 11.94 -14.05
C ALA A 442 -19.82 12.07 -12.67
N ARG A 443 -19.08 11.77 -11.59
CA ARG A 443 -19.52 11.83 -10.18
C ARG A 443 -18.74 12.90 -9.40
N GLU A 444 -18.37 14.01 -10.03
CA GLU A 444 -17.70 15.14 -9.37
C GLU A 444 -18.63 15.95 -8.45
N GLY A 445 -19.94 15.69 -8.52
CA GLY A 445 -20.98 16.25 -7.65
C GLY A 445 -21.02 15.62 -6.24
N ASP A 446 -20.68 14.34 -6.11
CA ASP A 446 -20.81 13.54 -4.88
C ASP A 446 -20.10 14.21 -3.68
N GLN A 447 -19.01 14.94 -3.92
CA GLN A 447 -18.24 15.67 -2.90
C GLN A 447 -19.00 16.84 -2.28
N SER A 448 -20.13 17.24 -2.83
CA SER A 448 -21.02 18.26 -2.25
C SER A 448 -22.29 17.63 -1.65
N GLU A 449 -22.55 16.37 -1.92
CA GLU A 449 -23.75 15.67 -1.43
C GLU A 449 -23.52 15.12 -0.01
N LEU A 450 -24.40 15.46 0.92
CA LEU A 450 -24.34 14.95 2.30
C LEU A 450 -24.81 13.50 2.42
N SER A 451 -25.58 13.01 1.44
CA SER A 451 -26.07 11.63 1.35
C SER A 451 -24.95 10.61 1.10
N VAL A 452 -23.86 11.02 0.45
CA VAL A 452 -22.72 10.13 0.18
C VAL A 452 -21.83 10.08 1.43
N SER A 453 -21.63 8.87 1.94
CA SER A 453 -20.85 8.68 3.17
C SER A 453 -19.36 8.99 2.94
N ALA A 454 -18.68 9.50 3.97
CA ALA A 454 -17.25 9.84 3.87
C ALA A 454 -16.36 8.65 3.41
N PRO A 455 -16.58 7.41 3.90
CA PRO A 455 -15.84 6.26 3.38
C PRO A 455 -16.12 5.93 1.90
N ASP A 456 -17.33 6.18 1.40
CA ASP A 456 -17.65 5.91 -0.01
C ASP A 456 -16.99 6.96 -0.92
N LEU A 457 -16.92 8.22 -0.48
CA LEU A 457 -16.16 9.27 -1.17
C LEU A 457 -14.66 9.00 -1.17
N GLU A 458 -14.11 8.58 -0.02
CA GLU A 458 -12.70 8.14 0.09
C GLU A 458 -12.41 7.00 -0.89
N ALA A 459 -13.30 6.00 -0.94
CA ALA A 459 -13.15 4.84 -1.83
C ALA A 459 -13.11 5.22 -3.33
N GLN A 460 -13.83 6.28 -3.75
CA GLN A 460 -13.73 6.79 -5.12
C GLN A 460 -12.31 7.29 -5.46
N PHE A 461 -11.66 8.02 -4.56
CA PHE A 461 -10.28 8.48 -4.76
C PHE A 461 -9.30 7.30 -4.79
N HIS A 462 -9.51 6.31 -3.93
CA HIS A 462 -8.74 5.05 -3.98
C HIS A 462 -8.93 4.27 -5.29
N THR A 463 -10.10 4.32 -5.92
CA THR A 463 -10.34 3.73 -7.24
C THR A 463 -9.62 4.52 -8.33
N MET A 464 -9.75 5.85 -8.32
CA MET A 464 -9.02 6.72 -9.26
C MET A 464 -7.51 6.51 -9.15
N ARG A 465 -6.98 6.44 -7.92
CA ARG A 465 -5.56 6.19 -7.63
C ARG A 465 -5.01 4.94 -8.32
N ARG A 466 -5.79 3.85 -8.30
CA ARG A 466 -5.43 2.57 -8.93
C ARG A 466 -5.49 2.65 -10.45
N LEU A 467 -6.50 3.33 -11.00
CA LEU A 467 -6.64 3.51 -12.45
C LEU A 467 -5.50 4.36 -13.02
N VAL A 468 -5.16 5.48 -12.37
CA VAL A 468 -4.06 6.36 -12.81
C VAL A 468 -2.67 5.78 -12.59
N ALA A 469 -2.56 4.68 -11.83
CA ALA A 469 -1.31 3.97 -11.65
C ALA A 469 -0.92 3.13 -12.89
N SER A 470 -1.89 2.86 -13.79
CA SER A 470 -1.61 2.27 -15.11
C SER A 470 -1.06 3.33 -16.08
N ARG A 471 -0.27 2.92 -17.07
CA ARG A 471 0.24 3.82 -18.12
C ARG A 471 -0.85 4.64 -18.80
N VAL A 472 -1.96 3.99 -19.16
CA VAL A 472 -3.10 4.63 -19.84
C VAL A 472 -3.78 5.63 -18.92
N GLY A 473 -4.06 5.23 -17.67
CA GLY A 473 -4.68 6.12 -16.70
C GLY A 473 -3.77 7.29 -16.29
N PHE A 474 -2.45 7.08 -16.24
CA PHE A 474 -1.48 8.14 -16.00
C PHE A 474 -1.49 9.17 -17.13
N ALA A 475 -1.52 8.72 -18.39
CA ALA A 475 -1.60 9.58 -19.56
C ALA A 475 -2.97 10.25 -19.74
N ALA A 476 -4.03 9.70 -19.14
CA ALA A 476 -5.40 10.19 -19.24
C ALA A 476 -5.53 11.65 -18.81
N LEU A 477 -4.73 12.11 -17.84
CA LEU A 477 -4.75 13.50 -17.37
C LEU A 477 -4.56 14.53 -18.51
N THR A 478 -3.70 14.22 -19.48
CA THR A 478 -3.44 15.09 -20.64
C THR A 478 -4.15 14.64 -21.91
N ALA A 479 -4.55 13.37 -21.99
CA ALA A 479 -5.16 12.78 -23.18
C ALA A 479 -6.70 12.86 -23.19
N MET A 480 -7.35 12.80 -22.02
CA MET A 480 -8.82 12.85 -21.93
C MET A 480 -9.33 14.29 -21.83
N PRO A 481 -10.33 14.70 -22.64
CA PRO A 481 -10.97 16.00 -22.53
C PRO A 481 -11.57 16.22 -21.14
N SER A 482 -11.44 17.44 -20.61
CA SER A 482 -11.98 17.88 -19.31
C SER A 482 -11.49 17.13 -18.07
N PHE A 483 -10.66 16.09 -18.22
CA PHE A 483 -10.18 15.27 -17.10
C PHE A 483 -9.52 16.13 -16.03
N ARG A 484 -8.57 16.98 -16.45
CA ARG A 484 -7.86 17.90 -15.56
C ARG A 484 -8.82 18.76 -14.73
N ASP A 485 -9.77 19.41 -15.38
CA ASP A 485 -10.66 20.37 -14.72
C ASP A 485 -11.63 19.65 -13.78
N THR A 486 -12.17 18.51 -14.19
CA THR A 486 -13.06 17.68 -13.36
C THR A 486 -12.33 17.12 -12.14
N VAL A 487 -11.10 16.61 -12.30
CA VAL A 487 -10.29 16.15 -11.17
C VAL A 487 -9.95 17.30 -10.23
N GLY A 488 -9.52 18.44 -10.75
CA GLY A 488 -9.22 19.63 -9.94
C GLY A 488 -10.43 20.07 -9.11
N LEU A 489 -11.62 20.13 -9.74
CA LEU A 489 -12.86 20.47 -9.05
C LEU A 489 -13.24 19.43 -7.98
N LYS A 490 -13.13 18.14 -8.30
CA LYS A 490 -13.41 17.03 -7.38
C LYS A 490 -12.51 17.11 -6.14
N VAL A 491 -11.22 17.37 -6.32
CA VAL A 491 -10.26 17.56 -5.22
C VAL A 491 -10.64 18.78 -4.39
N VAL A 492 -10.82 19.96 -4.99
CA VAL A 492 -11.15 21.18 -4.22
C VAL A 492 -12.44 21.01 -3.41
N LYS A 493 -13.49 20.42 -4.00
CA LYS A 493 -14.73 20.11 -3.27
C LYS A 493 -14.48 19.13 -2.10
N ALA A 494 -13.62 18.14 -2.28
CA ALA A 494 -13.24 17.21 -1.22
C ALA A 494 -12.49 17.90 -0.08
N LEU A 495 -11.56 18.82 -0.39
CA LEU A 495 -10.84 19.62 0.63
C LEU A 495 -11.82 20.46 1.46
N ASN A 496 -12.83 21.04 0.80
CA ASN A 496 -13.85 21.86 1.46
C ASN A 496 -14.79 21.06 2.39
N ARG A 497 -14.78 19.72 2.35
CA ARG A 497 -15.53 18.90 3.33
C ARG A 497 -14.81 18.78 4.68
N GLU A 498 -13.56 19.26 4.77
CA GLU A 498 -12.74 19.24 6.00
C GLU A 498 -12.61 17.85 6.64
N ASN A 499 -12.66 16.79 5.82
CA ASN A 499 -12.45 15.43 6.26
C ASN A 499 -11.04 14.96 5.91
N GLU A 500 -10.20 14.78 6.94
CA GLU A 500 -8.78 14.46 6.79
C GLU A 500 -8.51 13.21 5.95
N ALA A 501 -9.33 12.17 6.05
CA ALA A 501 -9.10 10.93 5.29
C ALA A 501 -9.48 11.09 3.81
N ILE A 502 -10.54 11.86 3.49
CA ILE A 502 -10.85 12.20 2.10
C ILE A 502 -9.76 13.12 1.53
N SER A 503 -9.32 14.13 2.28
CA SER A 503 -8.22 15.02 1.87
C SER A 503 -6.95 14.22 1.60
N HIS A 504 -6.56 13.31 2.51
CA HIS A 504 -5.41 12.42 2.33
C HIS A 504 -5.54 11.56 1.06
N ALA A 505 -6.66 10.85 0.88
CA ALA A 505 -6.87 10.02 -0.32
C ALA A 505 -6.84 10.84 -1.62
N SER A 506 -7.35 12.08 -1.59
CA SER A 506 -7.33 12.98 -2.75
C SER A 506 -5.91 13.45 -3.11
N VAL A 507 -5.09 13.80 -2.12
CA VAL A 507 -3.70 14.24 -2.34
C VAL A 507 -2.80 13.05 -2.73
N ASP A 508 -2.97 11.89 -2.12
CA ASP A 508 -2.22 10.68 -2.51
C ASP A 508 -2.59 10.22 -3.94
N MET A 509 -3.83 10.46 -4.39
CA MET A 509 -4.23 10.32 -5.81
C MET A 509 -3.49 11.30 -6.73
N LEU A 510 -3.36 12.57 -6.35
CA LEU A 510 -2.55 13.54 -7.10
C LEU A 510 -1.08 13.13 -7.14
N CYS A 511 -0.54 12.57 -6.06
CA CYS A 511 0.82 12.03 -6.04
C CYS A 511 1.02 10.93 -7.10
N GLY A 512 0.02 10.05 -7.28
CA GLY A 512 0.01 9.05 -8.35
C GLY A 512 0.00 9.63 -9.77
N LEU A 513 -0.41 10.89 -9.95
CA LEU A 513 -0.34 11.62 -11.22
C LEU A 513 0.97 12.42 -11.37
N MET A 514 1.69 12.70 -10.27
CA MET A 514 2.97 13.41 -10.28
C MET A 514 4.15 12.48 -10.54
N HIS A 515 4.08 11.21 -10.12
CA HIS A 515 5.14 10.22 -10.31
C HIS A 515 4.54 8.87 -10.76
N PRO A 516 4.95 8.33 -11.91
CA PRO A 516 4.37 7.10 -12.46
C PRO A 516 4.66 5.89 -11.55
N MET A 517 3.63 5.08 -11.28
CA MET A 517 3.80 3.86 -10.50
C MET A 517 4.24 2.65 -11.33
N HIS A 518 3.85 2.61 -12.60
CA HIS A 518 4.22 1.57 -13.59
C HIS A 518 5.67 1.68 -14.10
N ALA A 519 6.51 2.50 -13.48
CA ALA A 519 7.87 2.79 -13.93
C ALA A 519 8.81 1.57 -13.95
N HIS A 520 8.47 0.47 -13.26
CA HIS A 520 9.24 -0.78 -13.35
C HIS A 520 9.06 -1.49 -14.71
N ASP A 521 7.87 -1.42 -15.30
CA ASP A 521 7.56 -2.10 -16.56
C ASP A 521 7.98 -1.25 -17.76
N ASP A 522 7.89 0.08 -17.64
CA ASP A 522 8.36 1.02 -18.65
C ASP A 522 9.06 2.24 -18.01
N PRO A 523 10.39 2.16 -17.79
CA PRO A 523 11.18 3.25 -17.22
C PRO A 523 11.16 4.56 -18.04
N SER A 524 10.54 4.53 -19.22
CA SER A 524 10.63 5.58 -20.25
C SER A 524 9.51 6.63 -20.19
N ASP A 525 8.62 6.61 -19.20
CA ASP A 525 7.47 7.52 -19.13
C ASP A 525 7.75 8.94 -18.59
N LEU A 526 9.03 9.34 -18.56
CA LEU A 526 9.46 10.68 -18.13
C LEU A 526 8.75 11.80 -18.89
N ARG A 527 8.44 11.58 -20.17
CA ARG A 527 7.74 12.59 -20.99
C ARG A 527 6.31 12.83 -20.50
N GLN A 528 5.59 11.76 -20.17
CA GLN A 528 4.23 11.88 -19.63
C GLN A 528 4.27 12.43 -18.20
N GLU A 529 5.30 12.07 -17.42
CA GLU A 529 5.55 12.67 -16.10
C GLU A 529 5.68 14.20 -16.20
N GLN A 530 6.47 14.70 -17.15
CA GLN A 530 6.61 16.15 -17.42
C GLN A 530 5.27 16.81 -17.79
N LEU A 531 4.49 16.17 -18.67
CA LEU A 531 3.19 16.68 -19.10
C LEU A 531 2.21 16.75 -17.93
N ASN A 532 2.13 15.69 -17.12
CA ASN A 532 1.26 15.65 -15.96
C ASN A 532 1.63 16.72 -14.93
N LYS A 533 2.92 16.87 -14.62
CA LYS A 533 3.41 17.92 -13.72
C LYS A 533 3.07 19.31 -14.26
N SER A 534 3.30 19.59 -15.54
CA SER A 534 2.93 20.87 -16.17
C SER A 534 1.41 21.13 -16.07
N CYS A 535 0.58 20.11 -16.27
CA CYS A 535 -0.87 20.23 -16.11
C CYS A 535 -1.32 20.50 -14.67
N LEU A 536 -0.77 19.81 -13.68
CA LEU A 536 -1.14 19.97 -12.27
C LEU A 536 -0.61 21.28 -11.68
N LEU A 537 0.62 21.67 -12.03
CA LEU A 537 1.31 22.84 -11.45
C LEU A 537 1.00 24.17 -12.15
N SER A 538 0.21 24.16 -13.23
CA SER A 538 -0.08 25.39 -13.99
C SER A 538 -1.21 26.25 -13.40
N ASN A 539 -2.02 25.74 -12.47
CA ASN A 539 -3.11 26.52 -11.85
C ASN A 539 -2.72 27.00 -10.44
N HIS A 540 -2.35 28.28 -10.32
CA HIS A 540 -1.89 28.84 -9.04
C HIS A 540 -2.98 28.83 -7.96
N LYS A 541 -4.24 29.09 -8.30
CA LYS A 541 -5.35 29.06 -7.31
C LYS A 541 -5.54 27.67 -6.73
N PHE A 542 -5.36 26.64 -7.56
CA PHE A 542 -5.42 25.25 -7.11
C PHE A 542 -4.24 24.91 -6.18
N LEU A 543 -3.03 25.35 -6.53
CA LEU A 543 -1.85 25.18 -5.67
C LEU A 543 -2.00 25.92 -4.34
N ASP A 544 -2.50 27.17 -4.35
CA ASP A 544 -2.77 27.92 -3.13
C ASP A 544 -3.77 27.19 -2.23
N ALA A 545 -4.86 26.64 -2.78
CA ALA A 545 -5.81 25.86 -1.98
C ALA A 545 -5.17 24.63 -1.30
N LEU A 546 -4.29 23.91 -2.00
CA LEU A 546 -3.54 22.79 -1.43
C LEU A 546 -2.55 23.24 -0.36
N LEU A 547 -1.79 24.31 -0.62
CA LEU A 547 -0.81 24.85 0.31
C LEU A 547 -1.47 25.44 1.55
N ASP A 548 -2.59 26.15 1.40
CA ASP A 548 -3.34 26.73 2.54
C ASP A 548 -3.94 25.63 3.41
N MET A 549 -4.47 24.56 2.80
CA MET A 549 -4.90 23.37 3.52
C MET A 549 -3.73 22.75 4.30
N TRP A 550 -2.57 22.58 3.68
CA TRP A 550 -1.36 22.06 4.32
C TRP A 550 -0.94 22.92 5.52
N ILE A 551 -0.79 24.24 5.34
CA ILE A 551 -0.37 25.16 6.40
C ILE A 551 -1.37 25.20 7.55
N ARG A 552 -2.68 25.12 7.27
CA ARG A 552 -3.71 25.02 8.32
C ARG A 552 -3.50 23.77 9.18
N HIS A 553 -3.27 22.60 8.57
CA HIS A 553 -2.99 21.37 9.33
C HIS A 553 -1.70 21.46 10.14
N VAL A 554 -0.65 22.06 9.57
CA VAL A 554 0.62 22.28 10.28
C VAL A 554 0.41 23.15 11.52
N THR A 555 -0.24 24.31 11.33
CA THR A 555 -0.46 25.29 12.40
C THR A 555 -1.34 24.74 13.52
N LEU A 556 -2.33 23.89 13.18
CA LEU A 556 -3.23 23.27 14.15
C LEU A 556 -2.67 21.98 14.75
N GLY A 557 -1.58 21.42 14.21
CA GLY A 557 -1.05 20.12 14.61
C GLY A 557 -2.00 18.95 14.30
N THR A 558 -2.76 19.03 13.21
CA THR A 558 -3.76 18.02 12.80
C THR A 558 -3.40 17.37 11.45
N GLY A 559 -4.17 16.36 11.02
CA GLY A 559 -4.06 15.80 9.67
C GLY A 559 -2.67 15.29 9.27
N ALA A 560 -1.93 14.61 10.16
CA ALA A 560 -0.55 14.16 9.86
C ALA A 560 -0.44 13.33 8.56
N LEU A 561 -1.44 12.50 8.23
CA LEU A 561 -1.50 11.80 6.94
C LEU A 561 -1.63 12.76 5.75
N VAL A 562 -2.48 13.78 5.87
CA VAL A 562 -2.64 14.84 4.85
C VAL A 562 -1.34 15.61 4.68
N VAL A 563 -0.69 15.98 5.78
CA VAL A 563 0.63 16.64 5.77
C VAL A 563 1.66 15.76 5.07
N SER A 564 1.73 14.47 5.40
CA SER A 564 2.66 13.52 4.76
C SER A 564 2.44 13.47 3.25
N ALA A 565 1.20 13.31 2.78
CA ALA A 565 0.89 13.27 1.35
C ALA A 565 1.19 14.60 0.63
N MET A 566 1.03 15.74 1.31
CA MET A 566 1.42 17.05 0.77
C MET A 566 2.93 17.19 0.65
N LEU A 567 3.69 16.69 1.62
CA LEU A 567 5.15 16.65 1.54
C LEU A 567 5.62 15.75 0.39
N ASP A 568 4.96 14.62 0.14
CA ASP A 568 5.24 13.78 -1.03
C ASP A 568 4.95 14.53 -2.34
N PHE A 569 3.80 15.19 -2.44
CA PHE A 569 3.43 16.00 -3.61
C PHE A 569 4.49 17.08 -3.91
N LEU A 570 4.92 17.81 -2.88
CA LEU A 570 5.97 18.82 -3.00
C LEU A 570 7.34 18.21 -3.28
N THR A 571 7.64 17.04 -2.74
CA THR A 571 8.88 16.29 -3.04
C THR A 571 8.94 15.93 -4.51
N PHE A 572 7.85 15.40 -5.08
CA PHE A 572 7.79 15.06 -6.51
C PHE A 572 7.91 16.29 -7.42
N ALA A 573 7.53 17.47 -6.95
CA ALA A 573 7.61 18.71 -7.73
C ALA A 573 8.96 19.44 -7.59
N LEU A 574 9.52 19.51 -6.38
CA LEU A 574 10.62 20.42 -6.01
C LEU A 574 11.93 19.72 -5.65
N CYS A 575 11.91 18.45 -5.24
CA CYS A 575 13.09 17.76 -4.74
C CYS A 575 13.73 16.85 -5.80
N VAL A 576 15.07 16.80 -5.82
CA VAL A 576 15.83 15.88 -6.68
C VAL A 576 15.64 14.43 -6.20
N PRO A 577 15.57 13.45 -7.11
CA PRO A 577 15.67 13.58 -8.57
C PRO A 577 14.36 13.99 -9.26
N TYR A 578 13.23 13.98 -8.56
CA TYR A 578 11.92 14.19 -9.18
C TYR A 578 11.74 15.57 -9.81
N SER A 579 12.37 16.62 -9.29
CA SER A 579 12.23 17.99 -9.82
C SER A 579 12.88 18.24 -11.17
N GLU A 580 13.67 17.28 -11.68
CA GLU A 580 14.28 17.35 -13.01
C GLU A 580 13.25 17.20 -14.13
N THR A 581 12.09 16.60 -13.86
CA THR A 581 10.95 16.53 -14.79
C THR A 581 9.92 17.65 -14.56
N THR A 582 10.19 18.60 -13.66
CA THR A 582 9.36 19.79 -13.48
C THR A 582 9.87 20.92 -14.38
N GLU A 583 9.00 21.47 -15.23
CA GLU A 583 9.37 22.61 -16.08
C GLU A 583 9.78 23.83 -15.24
N SER A 584 10.86 24.53 -15.62
CA SER A 584 11.46 25.61 -14.81
C SER A 584 10.46 26.68 -14.37
N LYS A 585 9.56 27.11 -15.26
CA LYS A 585 8.51 28.10 -14.94
C LYS A 585 7.61 27.63 -13.79
N HIS A 586 7.18 26.37 -13.83
CA HIS A 586 6.31 25.79 -12.81
C HIS A 586 7.07 25.52 -11.52
N PHE A 587 8.32 25.09 -11.62
CA PHE A 587 9.23 24.95 -10.48
C PHE A 587 9.39 26.29 -9.74
N ASP A 588 9.77 27.37 -10.44
CA ASP A 588 10.01 28.69 -9.84
C ASP A 588 8.75 29.27 -9.19
N ALA A 589 7.60 29.13 -9.85
CA ALA A 589 6.32 29.57 -9.32
C ALA A 589 5.96 28.83 -8.02
N LEU A 590 6.05 27.49 -8.02
CA LEU A 590 5.74 26.69 -6.83
C LEU A 590 6.75 26.93 -5.70
N LEU A 591 8.06 27.00 -6.01
CA LEU A 591 9.11 27.30 -5.05
C LEU A 591 8.83 28.61 -4.33
N THR A 592 8.40 29.63 -5.08
CA THR A 592 8.01 30.95 -4.53
C THR A 592 6.79 30.83 -3.61
N LEU A 593 5.74 30.11 -4.01
CA LEU A 593 4.53 29.91 -3.19
C LEU A 593 4.82 29.17 -1.89
N VAL A 594 5.72 28.18 -1.91
CA VAL A 594 6.16 27.44 -0.72
C VAL A 594 7.06 28.32 0.15
N ALA A 595 7.99 29.07 -0.46
CA ALA A 595 8.87 29.98 0.26
C ALA A 595 8.11 31.06 1.05
N GLN A 596 7.01 31.60 0.50
CA GLN A 596 6.11 32.53 1.19
C GLN A 596 5.52 31.93 2.48
N ARG A 597 5.37 30.60 2.52
CA ARG A 597 4.89 29.81 3.66
C ARG A 597 6.05 29.13 4.41
N GLY A 598 7.27 29.68 4.28
CA GLY A 598 8.50 29.03 4.74
C GLY A 598 8.68 28.95 6.27
N ARG A 599 8.00 29.79 7.05
CA ARG A 599 8.12 29.75 8.52
C ARG A 599 7.39 28.55 9.15
N PRO A 600 6.13 28.24 8.80
CA PRO A 600 5.45 27.02 9.25
C PRO A 600 6.21 25.71 8.99
N LEU A 601 7.04 25.64 7.93
CA LEU A 601 7.86 24.45 7.64
C LEU A 601 8.72 24.00 8.82
N PHE A 602 9.21 24.92 9.65
CA PHE A 602 10.05 24.59 10.80
C PHE A 602 9.29 23.84 11.91
N GLN A 603 7.96 23.89 11.93
CA GLN A 603 7.15 23.12 12.86
C GLN A 603 7.22 21.61 12.56
N HIS A 604 7.48 21.23 11.30
CA HIS A 604 7.64 19.81 10.93
C HIS A 604 8.85 19.15 11.59
N PHE A 605 9.91 19.91 11.87
CA PHE A 605 11.10 19.39 12.56
C PHE A 605 10.84 19.04 14.04
N GLN A 606 9.63 19.30 14.53
CA GLN A 606 9.15 18.93 15.87
C GLN A 606 8.10 17.83 15.80
N HIS A 607 7.77 17.35 14.61
CA HIS A 607 6.67 16.42 14.43
C HIS A 607 7.08 15.00 14.89
N PRO A 608 6.21 14.26 15.59
CA PRO A 608 6.47 12.89 16.06
C PRO A 608 6.67 11.83 14.96
N SER A 609 6.51 12.20 13.68
CA SER A 609 6.65 11.29 12.54
C SER A 609 7.93 11.62 11.78
N LEU A 610 8.84 10.66 11.73
CA LEU A 610 10.12 10.80 11.02
C LEU A 610 9.92 11.04 9.52
N SER A 611 8.86 10.48 8.93
CA SER A 611 8.53 10.69 7.51
C SER A 611 8.18 12.16 7.21
N ILE A 612 7.49 12.83 8.14
CA ILE A 612 7.18 14.25 8.02
C ILE A 612 8.45 15.10 8.18
N ILE A 613 9.31 14.77 9.15
CA ILE A 613 10.61 15.44 9.33
C ILE A 613 11.46 15.30 8.05
N LYS A 614 11.52 14.09 7.48
CA LYS A 614 12.25 13.79 6.24
C LYS A 614 11.73 14.59 5.06
N GLY A 615 10.42 14.55 4.80
CA GLY A 615 9.79 15.30 3.71
C GLY A 615 10.01 16.81 3.83
N ALA A 616 9.86 17.37 5.03
CA ALA A 616 10.11 18.78 5.28
C ALA A 616 11.58 19.17 5.07
N GLY A 617 12.53 18.32 5.47
CA GLY A 617 13.95 18.55 5.24
C GLY A 617 14.34 18.54 3.77
N LEU A 618 13.76 17.64 2.96
CA LEU A 618 13.98 17.62 1.50
C LEU A 618 13.48 18.92 0.85
N ILE A 619 12.31 19.41 1.26
CA ILE A 619 11.76 20.68 0.76
C ILE A 619 12.61 21.87 1.22
N MET A 620 13.02 21.90 2.49
CA MET A 620 13.89 22.96 3.03
C MET A 620 15.22 23.03 2.27
N ARG A 621 15.81 21.87 1.95
CA ARG A 621 16.99 21.75 1.10
C ARG A 621 16.75 22.39 -0.27
N ALA A 622 15.67 22.02 -0.96
CA ALA A 622 15.34 22.58 -2.27
C ALA A 622 15.13 24.11 -2.23
N LEU A 623 14.49 24.63 -1.16
CA LEU A 623 14.27 26.06 -0.98
C LEU A 623 15.57 26.86 -0.79
N ILE A 624 16.53 26.34 -0.03
CA ILE A 624 17.79 27.04 0.23
C ILE A 624 18.74 26.93 -0.97
N GLU A 625 18.88 25.73 -1.55
CA GLU A 625 19.83 25.49 -2.64
C GLU A 625 19.37 26.12 -3.97
N GLU A 626 18.06 26.13 -4.24
CA GLU A 626 17.53 26.59 -5.54
C GLU A 626 16.78 27.93 -5.49
N GLY A 627 16.47 28.42 -4.28
CA GLY A 627 15.77 29.70 -4.07
C GLY A 627 16.60 30.92 -4.41
N GLU A 628 15.94 32.08 -4.50
CA GLU A 628 16.65 33.37 -4.58
C GLU A 628 17.38 33.66 -3.26
N ALA A 629 18.42 34.50 -3.31
CA ALA A 629 19.30 34.75 -2.15
C ALA A 629 18.57 35.37 -0.95
N ASP A 630 17.49 36.12 -1.19
CA ASP A 630 16.62 36.66 -0.15
C ASP A 630 15.81 35.56 0.55
N VAL A 631 15.33 34.57 -0.20
CA VAL A 631 14.62 33.40 0.31
C VAL A 631 15.56 32.55 1.16
N SER A 632 16.75 32.21 0.65
CA SER A 632 17.71 31.39 1.40
C SER A 632 18.14 32.10 2.69
N GLY A 633 18.55 33.37 2.62
CA GLY A 633 18.95 34.15 3.79
C GLY A 633 17.85 34.25 4.85
N ARG A 634 16.59 34.46 4.43
CA ARG A 634 15.44 34.46 5.34
C ARG A 634 15.23 33.10 6.02
N LEU A 635 15.33 31.99 5.27
CA LEU A 635 15.16 30.64 5.83
C LEU A 635 16.30 30.25 6.77
N GLN A 636 17.54 30.61 6.45
CA GLN A 636 18.69 30.41 7.32
C GLN A 636 18.54 31.19 8.64
N HIS A 637 18.04 32.44 8.57
CA HIS A 637 17.72 33.21 9.77
C HIS A 637 16.57 32.58 10.58
N LEU A 638 15.51 32.12 9.92
CA LEU A 638 14.41 31.42 10.59
C LEU A 638 14.84 30.11 11.25
N ALA A 639 15.83 29.39 10.72
CA ALA A 639 16.36 28.19 11.34
C ALA A 639 16.94 28.46 12.74
N LEU A 640 17.47 29.67 12.98
CA LEU A 640 17.89 30.13 14.30
C LEU A 640 16.69 30.53 15.16
N CYS A 641 15.77 31.34 14.62
CA CYS A 641 14.60 31.85 15.35
C CYS A 641 13.65 30.73 15.82
N GLU A 642 13.49 29.68 15.03
CA GLU A 642 12.63 28.52 15.33
C GLU A 642 13.38 27.39 16.05
N ALA A 643 14.62 27.64 16.48
CA ALA A 643 15.50 26.69 17.15
C ALA A 643 15.69 25.35 16.38
N ALA A 644 15.58 25.39 15.06
CA ALA A 644 15.77 24.21 14.21
C ALA A 644 17.24 23.83 14.09
N LEU A 645 18.13 24.81 13.94
CA LEU A 645 19.58 24.58 13.87
C LEU A 645 20.12 23.81 15.10
N PRO A 646 19.93 24.28 16.35
CA PRO A 646 20.45 23.56 17.51
C PRO A 646 19.81 22.17 17.70
N ARG A 647 18.53 21.99 17.33
CA ARG A 647 17.86 20.68 17.39
C ARG A 647 18.45 19.69 16.40
N HIS A 648 18.62 20.09 15.15
CA HIS A 648 19.26 19.24 14.15
C HIS A 648 20.74 19.02 14.43
N LEU A 649 21.44 19.99 15.05
CA LEU A 649 22.81 19.80 15.51
C LEU A 649 22.93 18.68 16.54
N LEU A 650 21.99 18.62 17.50
CA LEU A 650 21.93 17.51 18.45
C LEU A 650 21.78 16.15 17.72
N SER A 651 20.82 16.06 16.79
CA SER A 651 20.63 14.84 15.98
C SER A 651 21.85 14.50 15.11
N ALA A 652 22.48 15.50 14.50
CA ALA A 652 23.64 15.33 13.63
C ALA A 652 24.87 14.78 14.35
N LEU A 653 25.03 15.17 15.62
CA LEU A 653 26.16 14.83 16.48
C LEU A 653 25.96 13.53 17.27
N TYR A 654 24.76 13.32 17.83
CA TYR A 654 24.53 12.30 18.85
C TYR A 654 23.58 11.18 18.45
N SER A 655 22.87 11.27 17.31
CA SER A 655 22.07 10.15 16.82
C SER A 655 23.02 9.06 16.30
N GLY A 656 23.39 8.08 17.12
CA GLY A 656 24.29 6.99 16.78
C GLY A 656 23.86 5.69 17.45
N GLY A 657 23.69 4.63 16.66
CA GLY A 657 23.27 3.30 17.13
C GLY A 657 22.37 2.57 16.13
N ASP A 658 21.41 3.28 15.53
CA ASP A 658 20.39 2.72 14.64
C ASP A 658 20.39 3.32 13.21
N ARG A 659 19.80 2.61 12.24
CA ARG A 659 19.81 3.01 10.81
C ARG A 659 18.84 4.15 10.47
N THR A 660 17.73 4.33 11.19
CA THR A 660 16.85 5.52 11.06
C THR A 660 17.47 6.76 11.61
N ASP A 661 18.19 6.61 12.73
CA ASP A 661 19.08 7.63 13.25
C ASP A 661 20.09 8.03 12.20
N THR A 662 20.57 7.10 11.36
CA THR A 662 21.49 7.41 10.26
C THR A 662 20.86 8.26 9.17
N MET A 663 19.65 7.97 8.67
CA MET A 663 18.99 8.79 7.65
C MET A 663 18.60 10.19 8.17
N HIS A 664 18.03 10.25 9.38
CA HIS A 664 17.69 11.53 10.01
C HIS A 664 18.94 12.35 10.35
N ARG A 665 20.03 11.69 10.77
CA ARG A 665 21.36 12.28 10.96
C ARG A 665 21.92 12.84 9.66
N GLN A 666 21.93 12.06 8.58
CA GLN A 666 22.40 12.52 7.26
C GLN A 666 21.66 13.77 6.79
N LEU A 667 20.33 13.75 6.87
CA LEU A 667 19.50 14.91 6.56
C LEU A 667 19.85 16.11 7.44
N SER A 668 19.97 15.89 8.75
CA SER A 668 20.32 16.95 9.72
C SER A 668 21.69 17.55 9.44
N ARG A 669 22.69 16.72 9.16
CA ARG A 669 24.06 17.13 8.79
C ARG A 669 24.06 18.01 7.55
N HIS A 670 23.29 17.63 6.53
CA HIS A 670 23.14 18.42 5.31
C HIS A 670 22.46 19.77 5.57
N LEU A 671 21.36 19.77 6.31
CA LEU A 671 20.62 20.99 6.66
C LEU A 671 21.48 21.98 7.46
N ILE A 672 22.29 21.50 8.41
CA ILE A 672 23.22 22.35 9.18
C ILE A 672 24.21 23.04 8.25
N GLY A 673 24.81 22.29 7.31
CA GLY A 673 25.72 22.87 6.33
C GLY A 673 25.05 24.01 5.53
N LEU A 674 23.81 23.79 5.09
CA LEU A 674 23.02 24.81 4.39
C LEU A 674 22.63 26.01 5.26
N TRP A 675 22.30 25.81 6.54
CA TRP A 675 21.88 26.90 7.43
C TRP A 675 23.02 27.79 7.92
N VAL A 676 24.23 27.24 7.96
CA VAL A 676 25.45 27.92 8.43
C VAL A 676 26.16 28.67 7.29
N THR A 677 26.11 28.15 6.07
CA THR A 677 26.77 28.77 4.89
C THR A 677 26.35 30.23 4.73
N ASP A 678 27.32 31.14 4.66
CA ASP A 678 27.13 32.59 4.52
C ASP A 678 26.23 33.23 5.60
N ASN A 679 26.20 32.64 6.81
CA ASN A 679 25.38 33.11 7.93
C ASN A 679 26.21 33.36 9.20
N GLU A 680 26.65 34.60 9.39
CA GLU A 680 27.48 35.02 10.53
C GLU A 680 26.83 34.73 11.90
N ALA A 681 25.51 34.88 12.01
CA ALA A 681 24.80 34.62 13.27
C ALA A 681 24.84 33.13 13.65
N ALA A 682 24.72 32.24 12.65
CA ALA A 682 24.86 30.80 12.85
C ALA A 682 26.29 30.40 13.21
N HIS A 683 27.30 30.95 12.53
CA HIS A 683 28.70 30.75 12.89
C HIS A 683 29.02 31.22 14.31
N SER A 684 28.55 32.41 14.70
CA SER A 684 28.71 32.94 16.06
C SER A 684 28.03 32.06 17.12
N LEU A 685 26.90 31.43 16.78
CA LEU A 685 26.27 30.44 17.66
C LEU A 685 27.14 29.18 17.81
N LEU A 686 27.65 28.62 16.71
CA LEU A 686 28.51 27.43 16.75
C LEU A 686 29.79 27.68 17.56
N SER A 687 30.45 28.82 17.38
CA SER A 687 31.66 29.22 18.14
C SER A 687 31.44 29.35 19.64
N ARG A 688 30.19 29.58 20.08
CA ARG A 688 29.82 29.61 21.50
C ARG A 688 29.44 28.24 22.05
N MET A 689 29.01 27.32 21.18
CA MET A 689 28.53 25.98 21.57
C MET A 689 29.62 24.92 21.52
N LEU A 690 30.57 25.04 20.60
CA LEU A 690 31.55 24.01 20.28
C LEU A 690 32.98 24.47 20.58
N PRO A 691 33.89 23.57 21.00
CA PRO A 691 35.30 23.91 21.18
C PRO A 691 35.95 24.40 19.88
N LEU A 692 36.79 25.43 19.97
CA LEU A 692 37.50 26.00 18.81
C LEU A 692 38.30 24.94 18.03
N GLY A 693 38.97 24.01 18.72
CA GLY A 693 39.73 22.94 18.07
C GLY A 693 38.88 22.02 17.20
N LEU A 694 37.60 21.82 17.54
CA LEU A 694 36.68 21.05 16.71
C LEU A 694 36.24 21.84 15.47
N LEU A 695 36.02 23.16 15.62
CA LEU A 695 35.62 24.03 14.52
C LEU A 695 36.71 24.20 13.47
N GLN A 696 38.00 24.09 13.85
CA GLN A 696 39.12 24.10 12.90
C GLN A 696 39.01 23.00 11.83
N PHE A 697 38.36 21.88 12.12
CA PHE A 697 38.14 20.81 11.13
C PHE A 697 37.20 21.23 10.00
N LEU A 698 36.37 22.26 10.17
CA LEU A 698 35.54 22.80 9.09
C LEU A 698 36.37 23.53 8.02
N GLU A 699 37.56 24.02 8.39
CA GLU A 699 38.48 24.74 7.51
C GLU A 699 39.62 23.85 6.99
N SER A 700 39.75 22.64 7.53
CA SER A 700 40.79 21.69 7.14
C SER A 700 40.51 21.05 5.77
N GLU A 701 41.59 20.85 5.00
CA GLU A 701 41.56 20.13 3.72
C GLU A 701 41.72 18.61 3.89
N GLU A 702 41.87 18.09 5.11
CA GLU A 702 41.98 16.65 5.37
C GLU A 702 40.70 15.90 4.93
N GLU A 703 40.90 14.74 4.30
CA GLU A 703 39.81 13.84 3.94
C GLU A 703 39.47 12.88 5.08
N VAL A 704 38.22 12.45 5.12
CA VAL A 704 37.76 11.39 6.03
C VAL A 704 38.27 10.03 5.53
N PRO A 705 38.71 9.12 6.41
CA PRO A 705 39.07 7.76 6.02
C PRO A 705 37.97 7.07 5.18
N PRO A 706 38.33 6.31 4.13
CA PRO A 706 37.35 5.74 3.19
C PRO A 706 36.28 4.86 3.84
N ASP A 707 36.63 4.18 4.92
CA ASP A 707 35.78 3.31 5.75
C ASP A 707 34.77 4.08 6.62
N ALA A 708 35.00 5.37 6.83
CA ALA A 708 34.11 6.24 7.60
C ALA A 708 33.21 7.13 6.72
N VAL A 709 33.31 7.01 5.39
CA VAL A 709 32.40 7.69 4.46
C VAL A 709 31.06 6.96 4.47
N GLU A 710 30.03 7.62 4.99
CA GLU A 710 28.67 7.11 4.89
C GLU A 710 28.25 7.01 3.42
N GLU A 711 27.72 5.85 3.00
CA GLU A 711 27.23 5.64 1.64
C GLU A 711 26.04 6.58 1.36
N ASP A 712 26.08 7.26 0.21
CA ASP A 712 24.94 8.03 -0.29
C ASP A 712 23.80 7.07 -0.68
N VAL A 713 22.57 7.42 -0.32
CA VAL A 713 21.37 6.68 -0.75
C VAL A 713 21.34 6.63 -2.27
N GLN A 714 21.23 5.44 -2.86
CA GLN A 714 21.07 5.29 -4.31
C GLN A 714 19.78 6.02 -4.77
N LEU A 715 19.95 7.12 -5.50
CA LEU A 715 18.84 7.92 -6.04
C LEU A 715 18.48 7.45 -7.47
N ARG A 716 17.23 7.68 -7.88
CA ARG A 716 16.78 7.47 -9.27
C ARG A 716 17.62 8.31 -10.24
N ASP A 717 18.23 7.67 -11.22
CA ASP A 717 19.01 8.32 -12.28
C ASP A 717 18.12 8.65 -13.49
N ASN A 718 17.57 9.87 -13.53
CA ASN A 718 16.74 10.30 -14.65
C ASN A 718 17.53 10.50 -15.95
N LEU A 719 18.83 10.79 -15.87
CA LEU A 719 19.66 10.97 -17.05
C LEU A 719 19.78 9.65 -17.81
N LYS A 720 20.07 8.57 -17.09
CA LYS A 720 20.08 7.22 -17.65
C LYS A 720 18.72 6.86 -18.25
N LEU A 721 17.62 7.12 -17.53
CA LEU A 721 16.27 6.88 -18.03
C LEU A 721 15.95 7.66 -19.32
N ALA A 722 16.39 8.92 -19.43
CA ALA A 722 16.21 9.74 -20.62
C ALA A 722 17.04 9.23 -21.81
N GLN A 723 18.28 8.78 -21.56
CA GLN A 723 19.15 8.15 -22.55
C GLN A 723 18.55 6.83 -23.06
N ASP A 724 18.01 6.00 -22.17
CA ASP A 724 17.32 4.75 -22.51
C ASP A 724 16.04 4.99 -23.32
N HIS A 725 15.27 6.04 -23.01
CA HIS A 725 14.11 6.42 -23.83
C HIS A 725 14.55 6.87 -25.24
N ALA A 726 15.62 7.67 -25.33
CA ALA A 726 16.14 8.14 -26.61
C ALA A 726 16.67 6.98 -27.47
N SER A 727 17.35 6.00 -26.88
CA SER A 727 17.87 4.82 -27.58
C SER A 727 16.73 3.91 -28.08
N ARG A 728 15.69 3.66 -27.28
CA ARG A 728 14.50 2.89 -27.68
C ARG A 728 13.72 3.54 -28.83
N ASN A 729 13.67 4.87 -28.87
CA ASN A 729 12.94 5.63 -29.89
C ASN A 729 13.81 6.07 -31.08
N GLN A 730 15.05 5.58 -31.21
CA GLN A 730 15.87 5.82 -32.41
C GLN A 730 15.22 5.17 -33.64
N ARG A 731 14.52 5.98 -34.43
CA ARG A 731 14.05 5.60 -35.77
C ARG A 731 15.23 5.53 -36.75
N ASN A 732 15.16 4.59 -37.70
CA ASN A 732 16.16 4.43 -38.76
C ASN A 732 16.37 5.78 -39.50
N PRO A 733 17.61 6.32 -39.56
CA PRO A 733 17.90 7.65 -40.14
C PRO A 733 17.40 7.84 -41.58
N HIS A 734 17.30 6.74 -42.35
CA HIS A 734 16.80 6.76 -43.73
C HIS A 734 15.30 7.04 -43.80
N LEU A 735 14.50 6.44 -42.90
CA LEU A 735 13.05 6.65 -42.84
C LEU A 735 12.69 8.09 -42.48
N VAL A 736 13.42 8.69 -41.53
CA VAL A 736 13.23 10.10 -41.12
C VAL A 736 13.57 11.07 -42.27
N LYS A 737 14.57 10.77 -43.11
CA LYS A 737 14.90 11.56 -44.30
C LYS A 737 13.83 11.46 -45.40
N ILE A 738 13.25 10.27 -45.58
CA ILE A 738 12.15 10.02 -46.54
C ILE A 738 10.88 10.76 -46.10
N GLU A 739 10.54 10.70 -44.82
CA GLU A 739 9.33 11.34 -44.27
C GLU A 739 9.42 12.88 -44.34
N ARG A 740 10.61 13.45 -44.10
CA ARG A 740 10.87 14.88 -44.32
C ARG A 740 10.75 15.26 -45.79
N HIS A 741 11.23 14.42 -46.71
CA HIS A 741 11.03 14.65 -48.14
C HIS A 741 9.55 14.57 -48.53
N MET A 742 8.79 13.62 -48.00
CA MET A 742 7.35 13.52 -48.26
C MET A 742 6.56 14.71 -47.72
N LYS A 743 6.83 15.17 -46.49
CA LYS A 743 6.18 16.40 -45.95
C LYS A 743 6.53 17.66 -46.74
N THR A 744 7.75 17.73 -47.28
CA THR A 744 8.17 18.85 -48.13
C THR A 744 7.50 18.77 -49.50
N LEU A 745 7.33 17.55 -50.03
CA LEU A 745 6.62 17.29 -51.28
C LEU A 745 5.11 17.59 -51.13
N GLU A 746 4.48 17.20 -50.03
CA GLU A 746 3.08 17.52 -49.71
C GLU A 746 2.85 19.03 -49.65
N LYS A 747 3.71 19.78 -48.95
CA LYS A 747 3.65 21.25 -48.94
C LYS A 747 3.83 21.85 -50.34
N ASN A 748 4.72 21.29 -51.15
CA ASN A 748 4.94 21.76 -52.52
C ASN A 748 3.76 21.42 -53.45
N ILE A 749 3.09 20.29 -53.23
CA ILE A 749 1.87 19.89 -53.95
C ILE A 749 0.68 20.77 -53.53
N GLU A 750 0.51 21.06 -52.24
CA GLU A 750 -0.52 22.00 -51.76
C GLU A 750 -0.32 23.41 -52.34
N HIS A 751 0.92 23.88 -52.41
CA HIS A 751 1.26 25.17 -53.01
C HIS A 751 1.08 25.19 -54.54
N ALA A 752 1.33 24.06 -55.20
CA ALA A 752 1.09 23.91 -56.64
C ALA A 752 -0.42 23.83 -56.97
N LEU A 753 -1.22 23.17 -56.14
CA LEU A 753 -2.69 23.08 -56.30
C LEU A 753 -3.37 24.43 -56.08
N GLN A 754 -2.88 25.25 -55.14
CA GLN A 754 -3.34 26.63 -54.96
C GLN A 754 -3.09 27.49 -56.21
N HIS A 755 -1.95 27.34 -56.88
CA HIS A 755 -1.64 28.04 -58.12
C HIS A 755 -2.39 27.50 -59.35
N TRP A 756 -2.73 26.21 -59.38
CA TRP A 756 -3.51 25.60 -60.47
C TRP A 756 -4.99 26.00 -60.43
N SER A 757 -5.54 26.18 -59.23
CA SER A 757 -6.90 26.70 -59.01
C SER A 757 -7.06 28.14 -59.52
N THR A 758 -6.03 28.97 -59.46
CA THR A 758 -6.09 30.37 -59.96
C THR A 758 -5.94 30.47 -61.48
N SER A 759 -5.37 29.44 -62.13
CA SER A 759 -5.06 29.48 -63.57
C SER A 759 -6.17 28.92 -64.46
N LEU A 760 -7.21 28.29 -63.90
CA LEU A 760 -8.30 27.63 -64.65
C LEU A 760 -9.64 28.39 -64.67
N GLY A 761 -9.71 29.61 -64.12
CA GLY A 761 -10.76 30.58 -64.45
C GLY A 761 -12.22 30.07 -64.34
N LEU A 762 -12.53 29.25 -63.34
CA LEU A 762 -13.89 28.79 -63.07
C LEU A 762 -14.51 29.58 -61.91
N ASP A 763 -14.69 30.88 -62.12
CA ASP A 763 -15.60 31.71 -61.31
C ASP A 763 -16.79 32.12 -62.18
N GLN A 764 -17.87 31.35 -62.10
CA GLN A 764 -19.21 31.84 -62.43
C GLN A 764 -20.18 31.44 -61.34
N ARG A 765 -20.51 32.39 -60.45
CA ARG A 765 -21.87 32.48 -59.88
C ARG A 765 -22.32 33.95 -59.82
N PRO A 766 -23.50 34.29 -60.40
CA PRO A 766 -24.04 35.64 -60.38
C PRO A 766 -24.76 35.97 -59.06
N PRO A 767 -24.97 37.27 -58.77
CA PRO A 767 -25.53 37.75 -57.51
C PRO A 767 -27.07 37.72 -57.51
N GLY A 768 -27.67 37.21 -56.43
CA GLY A 768 -29.06 37.51 -56.06
C GLY A 768 -29.99 36.31 -55.88
N TYR A 769 -29.98 35.69 -54.70
CA TYR A 769 -31.22 35.26 -54.03
C TYR A 769 -30.96 35.10 -52.53
N LYS A 770 -31.74 35.82 -51.71
CA LYS A 770 -31.75 35.67 -50.25
C LYS A 770 -32.60 34.46 -49.90
N THR A 771 -32.07 33.53 -49.12
CA THR A 771 -32.86 32.79 -48.13
C THR A 771 -32.09 32.67 -46.83
N SER A 772 -32.77 33.09 -45.78
CA SER A 772 -32.39 33.08 -44.38
C SER A 772 -32.00 31.69 -43.88
N THR A 773 -30.86 31.59 -43.20
CA THR A 773 -30.74 30.95 -41.88
C THR A 773 -29.37 31.36 -41.32
N GLY A 774 -29.38 32.04 -40.17
CA GLY A 774 -28.19 32.51 -39.51
C GLY A 774 -27.49 31.41 -38.74
N THR A 775 -26.19 31.26 -38.97
CA THR A 775 -25.23 30.75 -37.99
C THR A 775 -23.87 31.38 -38.27
N ALA A 776 -23.29 31.98 -37.22
CA ALA A 776 -21.95 32.56 -37.18
C ALA A 776 -20.84 31.51 -37.45
N PRO A 777 -19.63 31.93 -37.87
CA PRO A 777 -18.51 31.01 -38.12
C PRO A 777 -17.93 30.44 -36.82
N PRO A 778 -17.44 29.18 -36.79
CA PRO A 778 -16.76 28.64 -35.64
C PRO A 778 -15.36 29.26 -35.49
N ALA A 779 -15.10 29.77 -34.30
CA ALA A 779 -13.78 30.17 -33.85
C ALA A 779 -12.92 28.93 -33.52
N GLY A 780 -11.62 29.00 -33.84
CA GLY A 780 -10.55 28.33 -33.10
C GLY A 780 -10.40 26.83 -33.32
N GLY A 781 -9.85 26.41 -34.47
CA GLY A 781 -9.27 25.08 -34.64
C GLY A 781 -7.76 25.11 -34.46
N THR A 782 -7.26 24.80 -33.26
CA THR A 782 -5.84 24.47 -33.04
C THR A 782 -5.65 22.99 -33.38
N GLN A 783 -4.85 22.68 -34.41
CA GLN A 783 -4.51 21.30 -34.74
C GLN A 783 -3.72 20.64 -33.59
N PRO A 784 -3.91 19.32 -33.33
CA PRO A 784 -3.13 18.62 -32.32
C PRO A 784 -1.68 18.45 -32.79
N ILE A 785 -0.76 19.18 -32.16
CA ILE A 785 0.68 19.00 -32.36
C ILE A 785 1.06 17.63 -31.78
N ASN A 786 1.67 16.78 -32.59
CA ASN A 786 2.11 15.44 -32.19
C ASN A 786 3.29 15.54 -31.19
N HIS A 787 2.98 15.65 -29.89
CA HIS A 787 3.95 15.89 -28.81
C HIS A 787 4.90 14.72 -28.51
N LYS A 788 4.77 13.58 -29.22
CA LYS A 788 5.58 12.36 -29.05
C LYS A 788 7.01 12.46 -29.61
N GLU A 789 7.33 13.46 -30.44
CA GLU A 789 8.61 13.51 -31.18
C GLU A 789 9.66 14.49 -30.62
N ARG A 790 9.38 15.21 -29.52
CA ARG A 790 10.35 16.15 -28.92
C ARG A 790 11.32 15.43 -27.96
N PRO A 791 12.61 15.80 -27.92
CA PRO A 791 13.57 15.22 -26.98
C PRO A 791 13.17 15.53 -25.54
N ILE A 792 13.37 14.57 -24.63
CA ILE A 792 13.18 14.78 -23.19
C ILE A 792 14.28 15.72 -22.72
N VAL A 793 13.90 16.90 -22.23
CA VAL A 793 14.83 17.87 -21.65
C VAL A 793 14.59 17.89 -20.15
N LEU A 794 15.59 17.45 -19.40
CA LEU A 794 15.56 17.53 -17.94
C LEU A 794 15.95 18.93 -17.48
N ARG A 795 15.27 19.43 -16.46
CA ARG A 795 15.63 20.68 -15.80
C ARG A 795 16.99 20.52 -15.13
N LYS A 796 17.91 21.43 -15.41
CA LYS A 796 19.19 21.51 -14.70
C LYS A 796 18.95 22.09 -13.31
N ARG A 797 19.34 21.35 -12.28
CA ARG A 797 19.33 21.81 -10.88
C ARG A 797 20.21 23.06 -10.73
N ARG A 798 19.74 24.03 -9.94
CA ARG A 798 20.54 25.18 -9.52
C ARG A 798 21.07 24.91 -8.12
N GLU A 799 22.35 25.15 -7.87
CA GLU A 799 22.95 25.09 -6.53
C GLU A 799 23.52 26.47 -6.22
N ARG A 800 22.67 27.39 -5.77
CA ARG A 800 23.04 28.78 -5.46
C ARG A 800 23.76 28.90 -4.12
N VAL A 801 23.35 28.11 -3.14
CA VAL A 801 24.01 27.98 -1.84
C VAL A 801 24.71 26.63 -1.79
N LYS A 802 26.02 26.64 -1.53
CA LYS A 802 26.84 25.43 -1.37
C LYS A 802 27.85 25.64 -0.25
N SER A 803 27.83 24.75 0.73
CA SER A 803 28.83 24.76 1.81
C SER A 803 30.20 24.41 1.26
N SER A 804 31.19 25.28 1.47
CA SER A 804 32.62 25.00 1.27
C SER A 804 33.27 24.36 2.48
N ALA A 805 32.65 24.45 3.67
CA ALA A 805 33.19 23.91 4.92
C ALA A 805 33.21 22.37 4.94
N ASN A 806 34.26 21.80 5.53
CA ASN A 806 34.52 20.37 5.65
C ASN A 806 33.71 19.72 6.79
N TRP A 807 32.39 19.72 6.63
CA TRP A 807 31.46 19.11 7.58
C TRP A 807 31.70 17.61 7.77
N LYS A 808 32.14 16.90 6.72
CA LYS A 808 32.43 15.46 6.80
C LYS A 808 33.54 15.18 7.82
N LEU A 809 34.65 15.91 7.74
CA LEU A 809 35.75 15.79 8.70
C LEU A 809 35.33 16.21 10.10
N PHE A 810 34.59 17.31 10.22
CA PHE A 810 34.05 17.77 11.50
C PHE A 810 33.25 16.66 12.22
N TYR A 811 32.30 16.00 11.54
CA TYR A 811 31.51 14.94 12.15
C TYR A 811 32.33 13.69 12.46
N TYR A 812 33.29 13.32 11.60
CA TYR A 812 34.19 12.21 11.85
C TYR A 812 35.06 12.46 13.10
N LYS A 813 35.69 13.63 13.19
CA LYS A 813 36.53 13.99 14.34
C LYS A 813 35.70 14.14 15.60
N PHE A 814 34.46 14.62 15.53
CA PHE A 814 33.59 14.70 16.70
C PHE A 814 33.40 13.36 17.42
N SER A 815 33.34 12.24 16.69
CA SER A 815 33.18 10.90 17.29
C SER A 815 34.49 10.26 17.75
N GLN A 816 35.64 10.88 17.49
CA GLN A 816 36.94 10.36 17.92
C GLN A 816 37.26 10.74 19.37
N ASN A 817 38.11 9.92 19.99
CA ASN A 817 38.71 10.25 21.27
C ASN A 817 39.89 11.21 21.06
N HIS A 818 39.83 12.40 21.67
CA HIS A 818 40.87 13.44 21.62
C HIS A 818 41.72 13.52 22.89
N SER A 819 41.63 12.55 23.79
CA SER A 819 42.35 12.56 25.08
C SER A 819 43.84 12.19 24.98
N LEU A 820 44.44 12.23 23.78
CA LEU A 820 45.83 11.83 23.53
C LEU A 820 46.76 13.05 23.44
#